data_AF-A0A1Y1V460-F1
#
_entry.id   AF-A0A1Y1V460-F1
#
_cell.length_a   1.000
_cell.length_b   1.000
_cell.length_c   1.000
_cell.angle_alpha   90.00
_cell.angle_beta   90.00
_cell.angle_gamma   90.00
#
_symmetry.space_group_name_H-M   'P 1'
#
loop_
_entity.id
_entity.type
_entity.pdbx_description
1 polymer ?
#
loop_
_entity_poly.entity_id
_entity_poly.type
_entity_poly.pdbx_seq_one_letter_code
_entity_poly.pdbx_strand_id
1 'polypeptide(L)'
;MIIKNISINILLIGILLVLKCFSIKQNYMYVGKGLYYSTIEDSLQECIDNFAGLQNIQTSIFIKSGTYIPKKTLRSSIFGETSSISFIGEGIDKTIIECQNLNRLISLQMSNSYTDHVWKFKNMTINACNNIETIKVISGNIQFEDVKFTGNKYGDFVSLTGTTNALIINSIFTDNFAGPNIYLSTNGDVKIYNTKLLGFPACFNDNIKCGDNLINLISIDRVHLMINDTLFSNSYHPNSYEDDKFNDYRTSLGAFNFKTIEISDSIFENTYAYNSGALSVSQWEKFDSTLSITNTTFKNNFSEYAAVIRTAGKVVVTIEDSLFYNNTSINKGIIYNAGDLTIEDNIYETYISCNKCYFENPYINDYEENVEGRLITSSGYGDTDIINSVINNFQNGNLFNTEHSKINILNTTFSNMSLNNSLINLLNENEIYEFNGCSFNNITIKHEEYGLIYTKKNSGNLRISNSRFSNIFSYNAAIILSEINFGNNIDFFKNKFENIYSRNGIIVIKNEDIGVEQFNGITIENCEFNNCSSGKSSIISIDYGSFCDIKESTFTNCGYGGQNYNNNLYKNLSGSILKISGNSYVNFENNNVNDCYCAESGGAINLSLNSTLKINNSVIENCKSGKNGGVLYFNNWKGNLNIKQSEFKNNKASNNGGIFNIDGNNVLENANISIDDSKFINNSANLGGIIYIGTVTSNFDVTNNLKITNSHYENNKAKSGEIFFISHADQAKKILDSSDYDFDKVDSHPCDLSWNNSNLVTHMNDTKKIMSGDNIPNGLKAYILSDTNRLYNIIDESTIDSLSNVMFVNATILDKDGNPSNDAIIMGDRETFCWSGVCSLNSVKVYGKTGDYILQIYMISNGGFISMNSKKITVDVTIEECDRTFSKDYLNIGYDICYDPVCSKCVHGKCTDNQNCECDDEWDGISCDKRFKYKYSLALRIIFEIICAISALFSIFLIYGIWANKNESIIKKSNPTFLIITVVGSLINYSTVIFYHGYRTNVLCSTVLWVKFIGFSVLYGSILIRIMRVWKIVSSSKQKFKTSVMNRTKMFTYLFGLILIYIIILVICTLIQKITIDEKYSSNKAFNRCTISKTTISLYGLTIAILIWGVYLALETSNLPEQFNEAKSIGISTYIYAFAMIVTEVIDNITDLNPDYYFLLMIFSMLIYTWTSIFTIVVPKVYSVYSEWFVVFDILKRNVNGTENMVSTGQQISNGNFMDNMDVNKVGGLSVIGK
;
A
#
# COMPACT_ATOMS: atom_id res chain seq x y z
N MET A 1 91.00 59.76 47.20
CA MET A 1 91.07 61.03 47.97
C MET A 1 89.64 61.56 48.09
N ILE A 2 89.00 61.60 49.27
CA ILE A 2 89.27 62.49 50.43
C ILE A 2 88.81 63.93 50.09
N ILE A 3 87.92 64.64 50.79
CA ILE A 3 87.10 64.47 52.03
C ILE A 3 85.97 65.54 51.94
N LYS A 4 84.72 65.44 52.48
CA LYS A 4 84.35 65.71 53.89
C LYS A 4 82.83 65.54 54.19
N ASN A 5 82.56 64.94 55.35
CA ASN A 5 81.34 64.85 56.19
C ASN A 5 80.04 65.64 55.84
N ILE A 6 78.91 64.92 55.79
CA ILE A 6 77.74 64.94 56.71
C ILE A 6 76.58 64.21 56.01
N SER A 7 76.07 63.09 56.56
CA SER A 7 74.71 62.52 56.36
C SER A 7 74.57 61.09 56.90
N ILE A 8 74.55 60.90 58.23
CA ILE A 8 74.03 59.69 58.89
C ILE A 8 73.22 60.16 60.09
N ASN A 9 71.92 60.42 59.92
CA ASN A 9 70.96 60.65 61.03
C ASN A 9 69.46 60.74 60.66
N ILE A 10 69.02 60.28 59.47
CA ILE A 10 67.59 60.26 59.09
C ILE A 10 67.09 58.80 58.91
N LEU A 11 67.53 57.91 59.82
CA LEU A 11 67.05 56.52 59.91
C LEU A 11 66.41 56.19 61.28
N LEU A 12 66.60 57.06 62.29
CA LEU A 12 65.94 56.97 63.59
C LEU A 12 65.37 58.35 63.94
N ILE A 13 64.03 58.44 64.02
CA ILE A 13 63.16 59.44 64.70
C ILE A 13 61.73 59.43 64.08
N GLY A 14 61.55 58.90 62.86
CA GLY A 14 60.21 58.62 62.30
C GLY A 14 59.45 57.47 63.00
N ILE A 15 60.16 56.65 63.79
CA ILE A 15 59.60 55.52 64.55
C ILE A 15 59.41 55.96 66.01
N LEU A 16 58.34 56.72 66.31
CA LEU A 16 57.84 56.91 67.69
C LEU A 16 56.41 57.48 67.82
N LEU A 17 55.63 57.57 66.73
CA LEU A 17 54.23 58.03 66.76
C LEU A 17 53.20 57.02 66.21
N VAL A 18 53.63 55.78 65.95
CA VAL A 18 52.75 54.70 65.51
C VAL A 18 52.71 53.63 66.62
N LEU A 19 51.47 53.33 67.07
CA LEU A 19 51.05 52.39 68.14
C LEU A 19 50.92 52.95 69.57
N LYS A 20 49.70 53.41 69.90
CA LYS A 20 48.93 52.81 71.02
C LYS A 20 47.41 53.08 70.97
N CYS A 21 46.66 51.99 71.10
CA CYS A 21 45.30 51.86 71.65
C CYS A 21 44.08 52.44 70.89
N PHE A 22 43.41 51.55 70.15
CA PHE A 22 42.00 51.13 70.36
C PHE A 22 41.03 52.07 71.11
N SER A 23 39.86 52.36 70.51
CA SER A 23 38.53 51.86 70.97
C SER A 23 37.37 52.43 70.11
N ILE A 24 36.16 51.86 70.25
CA ILE A 24 34.85 52.28 69.65
C ILE A 24 34.76 51.97 68.14
N LYS A 25 34.23 50.83 67.65
CA LYS A 25 32.86 50.24 67.69
C LYS A 25 31.74 51.10 67.08
N GLN A 26 31.11 50.55 66.03
CA GLN A 26 29.87 50.96 65.35
C GLN A 26 29.92 52.25 64.50
N ASN A 27 30.22 52.09 63.20
CA ASN A 27 29.92 53.10 62.18
C ASN A 27 28.59 52.75 61.49
N TYR A 28 27.49 53.38 61.96
CA TYR A 28 26.23 53.44 61.24
C TYR A 28 26.05 54.86 60.67
N MET A 29 25.70 54.98 59.39
CA MET A 29 25.32 56.28 58.83
C MET A 29 23.86 56.56 59.20
N TYR A 30 23.65 57.43 60.20
CA TYR A 30 22.33 57.78 60.73
C TYR A 30 21.83 59.11 60.13
N VAL A 31 20.81 59.05 59.26
CA VAL A 31 20.11 60.26 58.80
C VAL A 31 19.04 60.63 59.83
N GLY A 32 19.34 61.65 60.65
CA GLY A 32 18.45 62.14 61.70
C GLY A 32 17.34 63.07 61.19
N LYS A 33 16.21 63.11 61.92
CA LYS A 33 15.07 64.00 61.61
C LYS A 33 15.48 65.46 61.86
N GLY A 34 15.57 66.28 60.81
CA GLY A 34 15.72 67.74 60.92
C GLY A 34 17.06 68.37 60.50
N LEU A 35 17.80 67.77 59.55
CA LEU A 35 19.00 68.40 58.97
C LEU A 35 18.69 69.10 57.64
N TYR A 36 18.82 70.43 57.62
CA TYR A 36 18.87 71.23 56.40
C TYR A 36 20.31 71.29 55.85
N TYR A 37 20.68 70.31 55.02
CA TYR A 37 21.76 70.49 54.05
C TYR A 37 21.16 70.95 52.72
N SER A 38 21.84 71.83 51.99
CA SER A 38 21.27 72.53 50.82
C SER A 38 20.88 71.60 49.67
N THR A 39 21.52 70.43 49.55
CA THR A 39 21.10 69.36 48.64
C THR A 39 21.68 68.02 49.07
N ILE A 40 20.83 67.03 49.38
CA ILE A 40 21.27 65.64 49.62
C ILE A 40 21.98 65.07 48.38
N GLU A 41 21.55 65.49 47.18
CA GLU A 41 22.15 65.12 45.90
C GLU A 41 23.64 65.45 45.84
N ASP A 42 24.06 66.65 46.28
CA ASP A 42 25.48 67.05 46.24
C ASP A 42 26.31 66.27 47.26
N SER A 43 25.79 66.01 48.46
CA SER A 43 26.51 65.22 49.47
C SER A 43 26.63 63.74 49.08
N LEU A 44 25.65 63.17 48.37
CA LEU A 44 25.74 61.80 47.86
C LEU A 44 26.73 61.72 46.68
N GLN A 45 26.67 62.69 45.76
CA GLN A 45 27.54 62.78 44.60
C GLN A 45 29.01 63.04 45.01
N GLU A 46 29.25 63.96 45.95
CA GLU A 46 30.58 64.23 46.51
C GLU A 46 31.15 63.02 47.27
N CYS A 47 30.30 62.20 47.89
CA CYS A 47 30.73 60.96 48.53
C CYS A 47 31.04 59.84 47.50
N ILE A 48 30.32 59.80 46.37
CA ILE A 48 30.58 58.87 45.25
C ILE A 48 31.85 59.27 44.50
N ASP A 49 32.06 60.55 44.24
CA ASP A 49 33.17 61.05 43.42
C ASP A 49 34.52 61.10 44.17
N ASN A 50 34.52 61.17 45.51
CA ASN A 50 35.76 61.24 46.31
C ASN A 50 36.22 59.91 46.97
N PHE A 51 35.35 58.91 47.18
CA PHE A 51 35.73 57.67 47.89
C PHE A 51 36.24 56.54 46.97
N ALA A 52 37.41 56.77 46.35
CA ALA A 52 38.14 55.75 45.59
C ALA A 52 38.84 54.67 46.48
N GLY A 53 38.24 54.30 47.62
CA GLY A 53 38.94 53.53 48.67
C GLY A 53 38.03 52.82 49.68
N LEU A 54 37.20 51.88 49.21
CA LEU A 54 36.43 50.95 50.05
C LEU A 54 36.84 49.49 49.79
N GLN A 55 38.01 49.10 50.29
CA GLN A 55 38.32 47.69 50.53
C GLN A 55 37.84 47.29 51.94
N ASN A 56 37.00 46.24 52.01
CA ASN A 56 36.58 45.53 53.22
C ASN A 56 35.74 46.31 54.27
N ILE A 57 34.60 46.90 53.87
CA ILE A 57 33.59 47.44 54.81
C ILE A 57 32.17 47.00 54.42
N GLN A 58 31.40 46.46 55.37
CA GLN A 58 29.94 46.33 55.23
C GLN A 58 29.27 47.70 55.42
N THR A 59 28.88 48.35 54.32
CA THR A 59 28.08 49.57 54.34
C THR A 59 26.58 49.25 54.41
N SER A 60 25.96 49.57 55.54
CA SER A 60 24.50 49.51 55.72
C SER A 60 23.90 50.91 55.64
N ILE A 61 22.96 51.12 54.72
CA ILE A 61 22.26 52.39 54.50
C ILE A 61 20.91 52.34 55.24
N PHE A 62 20.79 53.14 56.30
CA PHE A 62 19.56 53.26 57.11
C PHE A 62 18.75 54.50 56.68
N ILE A 63 17.68 54.30 55.92
CA ILE A 63 16.67 55.31 55.58
C ILE A 63 15.51 55.15 56.58
N LYS A 64 15.55 55.91 57.67
CA LYS A 64 14.56 55.79 58.76
C LYS A 64 13.25 56.55 58.43
N SER A 65 12.45 55.95 57.55
CA SER A 65 11.17 56.44 56.98
C SER A 65 11.26 57.68 56.09
N GLY A 66 10.50 57.68 55.00
CA GLY A 66 10.47 58.71 53.96
C GLY A 66 11.08 58.25 52.63
N THR A 67 10.33 58.49 51.54
CA THR A 67 10.72 58.14 50.17
C THR A 67 11.74 59.13 49.61
N TYR A 68 12.90 58.66 49.13
CA TYR A 68 13.88 59.50 48.45
C TYR A 68 13.55 59.61 46.96
N ILE A 69 13.12 60.80 46.53
CA ILE A 69 12.82 61.10 45.12
C ILE A 69 13.84 62.14 44.62
N PRO A 70 14.89 61.73 43.88
CA PRO A 70 15.84 62.68 43.32
C PRO A 70 15.21 63.50 42.19
N LYS A 71 15.67 64.75 42.02
CA LYS A 71 15.19 65.68 40.98
C LYS A 71 15.83 65.41 39.61
N LYS A 72 16.99 64.75 39.60
CA LYS A 72 17.69 64.29 38.39
C LYS A 72 18.01 62.81 38.51
N THR A 73 18.16 62.13 37.38
CA THR A 73 18.60 60.73 37.36
C THR A 73 20.00 60.61 37.96
N LEU A 74 20.12 59.94 39.10
CA LEU A 74 21.41 59.65 39.72
C LEU A 74 22.05 58.45 39.02
N ARG A 75 23.35 58.55 38.71
CA ARG A 75 24.16 57.43 38.19
C ARG A 75 25.23 57.08 39.22
N SER A 76 25.19 55.86 39.74
CA SER A 76 26.15 55.38 40.73
C SER A 76 26.89 54.16 40.21
N SER A 77 28.23 54.23 40.18
CA SER A 77 29.12 53.16 39.77
C SER A 77 29.85 52.61 40.99
N ILE A 78 29.70 51.31 41.28
CA ILE A 78 30.19 50.72 42.54
C ILE A 78 31.37 49.77 42.30
N PHE A 79 32.45 49.98 43.07
CA PHE A 79 33.74 49.29 42.96
C PHE A 79 34.20 48.74 44.32
N GLY A 80 34.69 47.50 44.38
CA GLY A 80 35.31 46.92 45.59
C GLY A 80 35.30 45.39 45.59
N GLU A 81 36.25 44.76 46.31
CA GLU A 81 36.45 43.30 46.26
C GLU A 81 35.50 42.48 47.15
N THR A 82 35.04 43.01 48.29
CA THR A 82 33.96 42.39 49.09
C THR A 82 33.14 43.44 49.87
N SER A 83 31.86 43.58 49.52
CA SER A 83 30.82 44.19 50.36
C SER A 83 29.43 43.88 49.79
N SER A 84 28.40 43.98 50.62
CA SER A 84 26.99 43.92 50.21
C SER A 84 26.28 45.17 50.71
N ILE A 85 25.60 45.90 49.83
CA ILE A 85 24.81 47.06 50.27
C ILE A 85 23.51 46.57 50.88
N SER A 86 23.39 46.78 52.20
CA SER A 86 22.17 46.49 52.96
C SER A 86 21.36 47.78 53.09
N PHE A 87 20.20 47.83 52.44
CA PHE A 87 19.24 48.94 52.61
C PHE A 87 18.25 48.60 53.73
N ILE A 88 17.90 49.59 54.55
CA ILE A 88 16.82 49.51 55.55
C ILE A 88 15.97 50.79 55.46
N GLY A 89 14.79 50.73 54.81
CA GLY A 89 13.89 51.89 54.65
C GLY A 89 12.92 51.85 53.44
N GLU A 90 12.29 53.00 53.15
CA GLU A 90 11.11 53.10 52.26
C GLU A 90 11.42 53.50 50.80
N GLY A 91 12.15 52.64 50.09
CA GLY A 91 12.19 52.62 48.61
C GLY A 91 13.19 53.53 47.90
N ILE A 92 13.34 53.30 46.58
CA ILE A 92 14.27 53.99 45.66
C ILE A 92 13.54 54.28 44.33
N ASP A 93 13.64 55.52 43.82
CA ASP A 93 13.05 55.99 42.55
C ASP A 93 14.12 56.65 41.65
N LYS A 94 13.94 56.63 40.32
CA LYS A 94 14.72 57.39 39.31
C LYS A 94 16.26 57.29 39.39
N THR A 95 16.79 56.08 39.51
CA THR A 95 18.24 55.84 39.67
C THR A 95 18.78 54.89 38.58
N ILE A 96 20.05 55.07 38.19
CA ILE A 96 20.81 54.11 37.37
C ILE A 96 21.95 53.58 38.24
N ILE A 97 21.99 52.26 38.43
CA ILE A 97 23.01 51.57 39.23
C ILE A 97 23.87 50.72 38.31
N GLU A 98 25.19 50.95 38.31
CA GLU A 98 26.16 50.22 37.49
C GLU A 98 27.18 49.49 38.36
N CYS A 99 27.15 48.15 38.30
CA CYS A 99 28.11 47.30 38.99
C CYS A 99 29.28 46.92 38.07
N GLN A 100 30.53 47.11 38.51
CA GLN A 100 31.69 46.63 37.73
C GLN A 100 32.40 45.43 38.35
N ASN A 101 32.61 45.41 39.68
CA ASN A 101 33.52 44.44 40.33
C ASN A 101 33.01 43.84 41.67
N LEU A 102 31.74 44.04 42.06
CA LEU A 102 31.21 43.51 43.32
C LEU A 102 30.81 42.02 43.26
N ASN A 103 30.81 41.39 44.43
CA ASN A 103 30.29 40.04 44.65
C ASN A 103 28.76 39.95 44.90
N ARG A 104 28.05 41.05 45.17
CA ARG A 104 26.57 41.16 45.19
C ARG A 104 26.19 42.64 45.07
N LEU A 105 25.14 43.00 44.34
CA LEU A 105 24.73 44.41 44.21
C LEU A 105 23.82 44.88 45.36
N ILE A 106 22.74 44.13 45.64
CA ILE A 106 21.73 44.45 46.66
C ILE A 106 21.43 43.21 47.49
N SER A 107 21.51 43.32 48.83
CA SER A 107 21.15 42.23 49.75
C SER A 107 20.18 42.72 50.82
N LEU A 108 18.92 42.31 50.74
CA LEU A 108 17.86 42.62 51.69
C LEU A 108 17.67 41.45 52.66
N GLN A 109 18.33 41.54 53.82
CA GLN A 109 18.11 40.63 54.95
C GLN A 109 17.19 41.31 55.97
N MET A 110 15.94 40.86 56.08
CA MET A 110 14.96 41.43 57.01
C MET A 110 14.80 40.52 58.23
N SER A 111 14.80 41.11 59.44
CA SER A 111 14.44 40.36 60.64
C SER A 111 12.93 40.11 60.68
N ASN A 112 12.50 39.13 61.47
CA ASN A 112 11.07 38.82 61.73
C ASN A 112 10.25 40.03 62.24
N SER A 113 10.89 41.16 62.53
CA SER A 113 10.29 42.43 62.93
C SER A 113 9.69 43.23 61.77
N TYR A 114 9.98 42.86 60.51
CA TYR A 114 9.65 43.66 59.32
C TYR A 114 8.91 42.85 58.22
N THR A 115 8.27 41.73 58.56
CA THR A 115 7.56 40.85 57.60
C THR A 115 6.51 41.60 56.78
N ASP A 116 5.86 42.60 57.37
CA ASP A 116 4.75 43.34 56.75
C ASP A 116 5.24 44.54 55.92
N HIS A 117 6.55 44.84 55.91
CA HIS A 117 7.10 46.02 55.25
C HIS A 117 7.27 45.80 53.74
N VAL A 118 6.98 46.84 52.94
CA VAL A 118 6.98 46.79 51.46
C VAL A 118 8.10 47.65 50.88
N TRP A 119 9.07 47.00 50.26
CA TRP A 119 10.13 47.65 49.49
C TRP A 119 9.64 48.02 48.10
N LYS A 120 9.75 49.30 47.70
CA LYS A 120 9.36 49.75 46.35
C LYS A 120 10.56 50.27 45.56
N PHE A 121 10.76 49.72 44.38
CA PHE A 121 11.77 50.12 43.39
C PHE A 121 11.03 50.61 42.15
N LYS A 122 11.26 51.87 41.73
CA LYS A 122 10.51 52.49 40.63
C LYS A 122 11.38 53.26 39.63
N ASN A 123 10.99 53.26 38.35
CA ASN A 123 11.59 54.05 37.25
C ASN A 123 13.13 53.96 37.20
N MET A 124 13.71 52.76 37.27
CA MET A 124 15.17 52.60 37.46
C MET A 124 15.80 51.56 36.54
N THR A 125 17.09 51.75 36.26
CA THR A 125 17.90 50.80 35.48
C THR A 125 18.98 50.19 36.38
N ILE A 126 19.07 48.86 36.39
CA ILE A 126 20.01 48.08 37.19
C ILE A 126 20.89 47.28 36.24
N ASN A 127 22.17 47.64 36.17
CA ASN A 127 23.16 46.90 35.40
C ASN A 127 23.89 45.92 36.33
N ALA A 128 23.77 44.64 36.03
CA ALA A 128 24.25 43.53 36.86
C ALA A 128 25.78 43.47 36.95
N CYS A 129 26.25 42.79 38.00
CA CYS A 129 27.68 42.58 38.24
C CYS A 129 28.24 41.52 37.28
N ASN A 130 29.53 41.62 36.93
CA ASN A 130 30.16 40.65 36.02
C ASN A 130 30.15 39.19 36.55
N ASN A 131 30.03 38.94 37.87
CA ASN A 131 30.35 37.61 38.44
C ASN A 131 29.31 36.92 39.34
N ILE A 132 28.34 37.60 39.99
CA ILE A 132 27.45 37.00 41.02
C ILE A 132 26.09 37.75 41.12
N GLU A 133 25.04 37.08 41.66
CA GLU A 133 23.70 37.57 42.07
C GLU A 133 23.53 39.11 42.24
N THR A 134 22.55 39.68 41.54
CA THR A 134 22.27 41.13 41.56
C THR A 134 21.42 41.54 42.78
N ILE A 135 20.21 41.00 42.96
CA ILE A 135 19.34 41.28 44.11
C ILE A 135 19.03 40.00 44.86
N LYS A 136 19.22 39.98 46.19
CA LYS A 136 18.78 38.88 47.06
C LYS A 136 17.87 39.36 48.19
N VAL A 137 16.73 38.71 48.38
CA VAL A 137 15.73 39.01 49.43
C VAL A 137 15.46 37.76 50.27
N ILE A 138 15.46 37.90 51.60
CA ILE A 138 15.34 36.76 52.54
C ILE A 138 13.98 36.68 53.25
N SER A 139 13.26 37.81 53.35
CA SER A 139 11.92 37.89 53.93
C SER A 139 11.32 39.28 53.64
N GLY A 140 9.99 39.41 53.76
CA GLY A 140 9.25 40.68 53.59
C GLY A 140 8.48 40.78 52.27
N ASN A 141 7.99 41.98 51.94
CA ASN A 141 7.31 42.24 50.68
C ASN A 141 8.19 43.13 49.77
N ILE A 142 8.27 42.82 48.47
CA ILE A 142 9.01 43.62 47.48
C ILE A 142 8.14 43.97 46.26
N GLN A 143 8.33 45.18 45.72
CA GLN A 143 7.64 45.67 44.53
C GLN A 143 8.65 46.31 43.57
N PHE A 144 8.64 45.86 42.31
CA PHE A 144 9.34 46.48 41.19
C PHE A 144 8.30 47.03 40.21
N GLU A 145 8.43 48.30 39.83
CA GLU A 145 7.52 48.98 38.90
C GLU A 145 8.33 49.82 37.91
N ASP A 146 8.18 49.57 36.60
CA ASP A 146 8.94 50.27 35.55
C ASP A 146 10.48 50.13 35.72
N VAL A 147 10.96 48.90 35.99
CA VAL A 147 12.39 48.61 36.25
C VAL A 147 13.04 47.86 35.09
N LYS A 148 14.21 48.34 34.63
CA LYS A 148 15.02 47.67 33.60
C LYS A 148 16.27 47.01 34.20
N PHE A 149 16.42 45.71 34.00
CA PHE A 149 17.59 44.90 34.37
C PHE A 149 18.43 44.57 33.13
N THR A 150 19.74 44.81 33.14
CA THR A 150 20.63 44.48 32.00
C THR A 150 22.01 43.96 32.40
N GLY A 151 22.68 43.23 31.50
CA GLY A 151 24.14 43.07 31.50
C GLY A 151 24.70 42.00 32.45
N ASN A 152 23.92 40.95 32.73
CA ASN A 152 24.28 39.90 33.68
C ASN A 152 25.03 38.75 33.00
N LYS A 153 26.21 38.36 33.52
CA LYS A 153 27.05 37.35 32.87
C LYS A 153 27.06 35.97 33.52
N TYR A 154 26.90 35.85 34.83
CA TYR A 154 27.16 34.60 35.56
C TYR A 154 26.24 34.38 36.81
N GLY A 155 25.08 35.03 36.92
CA GLY A 155 24.22 34.89 38.12
C GLY A 155 22.79 35.39 37.94
N ASP A 156 22.03 35.51 39.03
CA ASP A 156 20.60 35.86 38.97
C ASP A 156 20.38 37.39 38.99
N PHE A 157 19.33 37.91 38.33
CA PHE A 157 18.94 39.31 38.56
C PHE A 157 18.16 39.48 39.88
N VAL A 158 17.18 38.64 40.15
CA VAL A 158 16.37 38.70 41.39
C VAL A 158 16.26 37.31 42.02
N SER A 159 16.71 37.18 43.27
CA SER A 159 16.69 35.95 44.07
C SER A 159 15.83 36.17 45.33
N LEU A 160 14.65 35.56 45.38
CA LEU A 160 13.70 35.65 46.51
C LEU A 160 13.74 34.35 47.32
N THR A 161 13.85 34.46 48.63
CA THR A 161 13.97 33.29 49.53
C THR A 161 13.04 33.40 50.75
N GLY A 162 12.73 32.28 51.41
CA GLY A 162 11.99 32.25 52.67
C GLY A 162 10.48 32.49 52.51
N THR A 163 9.94 33.50 53.20
CA THR A 163 8.50 33.87 53.16
C THR A 163 8.33 35.23 52.46
N THR A 164 9.01 35.41 51.34
CA THR A 164 9.05 36.69 50.61
C THR A 164 7.91 36.75 49.59
N ASN A 165 7.09 37.79 49.66
CA ASN A 165 6.09 38.11 48.63
C ASN A 165 6.66 39.15 47.65
N ALA A 166 6.28 39.08 46.37
CA ALA A 166 6.77 40.00 45.36
C ALA A 166 5.70 40.44 44.34
N LEU A 167 5.85 41.68 43.85
CA LEU A 167 5.03 42.27 42.80
C LEU A 167 5.91 42.94 41.75
N ILE A 168 5.97 42.39 40.54
CA ILE A 168 6.77 42.89 39.41
C ILE A 168 5.80 43.41 38.35
N ILE A 169 5.94 44.68 37.96
CA ILE A 169 5.04 45.37 37.02
C ILE A 169 5.89 46.14 36.00
N ASN A 170 5.50 46.13 34.72
CA ASN A 170 6.10 46.92 33.63
C ASN A 170 7.63 46.76 33.49
N SER A 171 8.18 45.64 33.95
CA SER A 171 9.64 45.48 34.11
C SER A 171 10.25 44.74 32.92
N ILE A 172 11.52 45.01 32.63
CA ILE A 172 12.21 44.46 31.46
C ILE A 172 13.58 43.91 31.88
N PHE A 173 13.83 42.64 31.60
CA PHE A 173 15.09 41.96 31.80
C PHE A 173 15.68 41.67 30.41
N THR A 174 16.87 42.20 30.12
CA THR A 174 17.60 41.98 28.85
C THR A 174 19.07 41.66 29.11
N ASP A 175 19.78 41.23 28.07
CA ASP A 175 21.25 41.12 28.10
C ASP A 175 21.77 40.22 29.24
N ASN A 176 21.04 39.14 29.53
CA ASN A 176 21.47 38.04 30.38
C ASN A 176 22.24 37.02 29.53
N PHE A 177 23.41 36.58 30.01
CA PHE A 177 24.26 35.60 29.33
C PHE A 177 24.37 34.26 30.09
N ALA A 178 24.07 34.22 31.40
CA ALA A 178 23.92 32.99 32.20
C ALA A 178 23.29 33.28 33.57
N GLY A 179 22.44 32.37 34.03
CA GLY A 179 21.66 32.44 35.27
C GLY A 179 20.18 32.75 34.99
N PRO A 180 19.26 32.39 35.91
CA PRO A 180 17.85 32.78 35.81
C PRO A 180 17.65 34.30 35.96
N ASN A 181 16.73 34.88 35.18
CA ASN A 181 16.31 36.27 35.43
C ASN A 181 15.65 36.39 36.83
N ILE A 182 14.80 35.44 37.21
CA ILE A 182 14.15 35.38 38.52
C ILE A 182 14.33 34.00 39.15
N TYR A 183 14.85 33.95 40.37
CA TYR A 183 15.03 32.74 41.18
C TYR A 183 14.16 32.81 42.45
N LEU A 184 13.34 31.79 42.68
CA LEU A 184 12.36 31.70 43.76
C LEU A 184 12.65 30.45 44.62
N SER A 185 12.99 30.67 45.88
CA SER A 185 13.05 29.65 46.94
C SER A 185 12.21 30.15 48.11
N THR A 186 10.96 30.49 47.80
CA THR A 186 10.01 31.15 48.70
C THR A 186 8.64 30.47 48.63
N ASN A 187 7.94 30.45 49.77
CA ASN A 187 6.55 29.99 49.87
C ASN A 187 5.52 31.13 49.92
N GLY A 188 5.95 32.35 49.55
CA GLY A 188 5.09 33.54 49.45
C GLY A 188 4.36 33.70 48.13
N ASP A 189 3.58 34.77 48.03
CA ASP A 189 2.85 35.19 46.83
C ASP A 189 3.74 36.03 45.92
N VAL A 190 3.99 35.57 44.69
CA VAL A 190 4.78 36.25 43.66
C VAL A 190 3.90 36.58 42.47
N LYS A 191 3.83 37.85 42.07
CA LYS A 191 2.97 38.32 40.97
C LYS A 191 3.78 39.10 39.94
N ILE A 192 3.59 38.80 38.66
CA ILE A 192 4.31 39.38 37.53
C ILE A 192 3.28 39.86 36.48
N TYR A 193 3.35 41.13 36.11
CA TYR A 193 2.42 41.78 35.17
C TYR A 193 3.18 42.59 34.12
N ASN A 194 2.75 42.56 32.85
CA ASN A 194 3.29 43.38 31.75
C ASN A 194 4.83 43.40 31.71
N THR A 195 5.46 42.23 31.80
CA THR A 195 6.90 42.10 32.05
C THR A 195 7.58 41.35 30.91
N LYS A 196 8.83 41.70 30.60
CA LYS A 196 9.60 41.06 29.52
C LYS A 196 10.84 40.38 30.11
N LEU A 197 10.88 39.05 30.00
CA LEU A 197 11.98 38.20 30.43
C LEU A 197 12.70 37.69 29.17
N LEU A 198 13.73 38.43 28.75
CA LEU A 198 14.39 38.25 27.47
C LEU A 198 15.83 37.76 27.66
N GLY A 199 16.12 36.57 27.11
CA GLY A 199 17.48 36.11 26.90
C GLY A 199 18.20 36.85 25.77
N PHE A 200 19.48 36.54 25.59
CA PHE A 200 20.33 37.22 24.61
C PHE A 200 19.98 36.79 23.17
N PRO A 201 19.49 37.70 22.29
CA PRO A 201 18.92 37.30 20.99
C PRO A 201 19.91 36.61 20.03
N ALA A 202 21.20 36.94 20.12
CA ALA A 202 22.21 36.36 19.21
C ALA A 202 22.45 34.85 19.45
N CYS A 203 22.00 34.28 20.58
CA CYS A 203 22.05 32.84 20.83
C CYS A 203 21.23 32.03 19.83
N PHE A 204 20.20 32.63 19.22
CA PHE A 204 19.29 31.93 18.31
C PHE A 204 19.66 32.07 16.82
N ASN A 205 20.44 33.10 16.45
CA ASN A 205 20.69 33.45 15.04
C ASN A 205 22.15 33.23 14.57
N ASP A 206 23.16 33.37 15.44
CA ASP A 206 24.56 33.58 14.99
C ASP A 206 25.54 32.45 15.34
N ASN A 207 25.09 31.29 15.86
CA ASN A 207 25.95 30.18 16.32
C ASN A 207 27.05 30.59 17.33
N ILE A 208 26.85 31.70 18.05
CA ILE A 208 27.74 32.15 19.10
C ILE A 208 27.53 31.24 20.33
N LYS A 209 28.62 30.74 20.92
CA LYS A 209 28.60 29.99 22.18
C LYS A 209 28.07 30.86 23.33
N CYS A 210 26.76 30.89 23.51
CA CYS A 210 26.14 31.39 24.73
C CYS A 210 26.46 30.48 25.92
N GLY A 211 26.43 31.03 27.14
CA GLY A 211 26.62 30.24 28.34
C GLY A 211 25.50 29.22 28.52
N ASP A 212 25.82 28.04 29.05
CA ASP A 212 24.92 26.87 29.05
C ASP A 212 23.63 27.02 29.90
N ASN A 213 23.39 28.17 30.54
CA ASN A 213 22.45 28.35 31.66
C ASN A 213 21.50 29.55 31.51
N LEU A 214 20.92 29.83 30.33
CA LEU A 214 20.01 30.98 30.17
C LEU A 214 18.54 30.59 30.43
N ILE A 215 18.04 31.02 31.60
CA ILE A 215 16.70 30.69 32.14
C ILE A 215 15.94 32.00 32.46
N ASN A 216 14.61 32.00 32.34
CA ASN A 216 13.81 33.19 32.70
C ASN A 216 13.31 33.13 34.15
N LEU A 217 12.74 32.01 34.60
CA LEU A 217 12.24 31.86 35.97
C LEU A 217 12.49 30.45 36.51
N ILE A 218 12.95 30.34 37.76
CA ILE A 218 13.05 29.07 38.51
C ILE A 218 12.31 29.22 39.85
N SER A 219 11.49 28.23 40.22
CA SER A 219 10.99 28.04 41.58
C SER A 219 11.40 26.68 42.15
N ILE A 220 11.84 26.64 43.42
CA ILE A 220 12.24 25.41 44.13
C ILE A 220 11.58 25.25 45.51
N ASP A 221 10.51 25.99 45.79
CA ASP A 221 9.67 25.88 47.00
C ASP A 221 8.20 26.15 46.65
N ARG A 222 7.31 26.04 47.64
CA ARG A 222 5.84 26.08 47.59
C ARG A 222 5.26 27.46 47.30
N VAL A 223 5.77 28.11 46.26
CA VAL A 223 5.34 29.43 45.80
C VAL A 223 3.89 29.42 45.31
N HIS A 224 3.25 30.58 45.46
CA HIS A 224 2.05 30.98 44.73
C HIS A 224 2.46 31.98 43.64
N LEU A 225 2.48 31.57 42.37
CA LEU A 225 2.98 32.38 41.27
C LEU A 225 1.85 32.79 40.31
N MET A 226 1.65 34.09 40.12
CA MET A 226 0.70 34.66 39.16
C MET A 226 1.47 35.44 38.09
N ILE A 227 1.23 35.14 36.82
CA ILE A 227 1.87 35.76 35.65
C ILE A 227 0.78 36.20 34.67
N ASN A 228 0.82 37.46 34.25
CA ASN A 228 -0.10 38.03 33.27
C ASN A 228 0.65 38.97 32.29
N ASP A 229 0.24 39.00 31.02
CA ASP A 229 0.80 39.89 29.98
C ASP A 229 2.35 39.84 29.91
N THR A 230 2.94 38.65 30.03
CA THR A 230 4.39 38.48 30.19
C THR A 230 5.00 37.78 28.99
N LEU A 231 6.09 38.36 28.45
CA LEU A 231 6.85 37.80 27.34
C LEU A 231 8.11 37.09 27.85
N PHE A 232 8.17 35.78 27.63
CA PHE A 232 9.33 34.92 27.81
C PHE A 232 9.95 34.65 26.44
N SER A 233 11.21 35.03 26.22
CA SER A 233 11.86 34.77 24.93
C SER A 233 13.37 34.54 25.01
N ASN A 234 13.93 33.88 23.99
CA ASN A 234 15.35 33.61 23.78
C ASN A 234 16.03 32.81 24.91
N SER A 235 15.32 31.87 25.54
CA SER A 235 15.91 30.92 26.51
C SER A 235 16.77 29.87 25.79
N TYR A 236 17.92 29.51 26.35
CA TYR A 236 18.88 28.59 25.74
C TYR A 236 19.60 27.74 26.80
N HIS A 237 19.30 26.43 26.84
CA HIS A 237 19.95 25.44 27.72
C HIS A 237 20.08 24.07 27.01
N PRO A 238 21.08 23.89 26.12
CA PRO A 238 21.14 22.71 25.25
C PRO A 238 21.72 21.45 25.92
N ASN A 239 22.53 21.60 26.96
CA ASN A 239 23.34 20.48 27.47
C ASN A 239 22.58 19.64 28.52
N SER A 240 22.81 18.34 28.47
CA SER A 240 22.51 17.41 29.56
C SER A 240 23.78 17.00 30.30
N TYR A 241 23.84 17.29 31.60
CA TYR A 241 24.85 16.68 32.48
C TYR A 241 24.20 15.52 33.24
N GLU A 242 24.65 14.28 33.00
CA GLU A 242 23.99 13.04 33.45
C GLU A 242 23.79 12.93 34.98
N ASP A 243 24.56 13.67 35.78
CA ASP A 243 24.46 13.70 37.26
C ASP A 243 23.67 14.91 37.82
N ASP A 244 23.22 15.85 37.00
CA ASP A 244 22.66 17.13 37.47
C ASP A 244 21.13 17.06 37.69
N LYS A 245 20.72 16.79 38.93
CA LYS A 245 19.31 16.84 39.39
C LYS A 245 18.59 18.16 39.10
N PHE A 246 19.30 19.24 38.79
CA PHE A 246 18.69 20.53 38.47
C PHE A 246 18.21 20.60 37.02
N ASN A 247 18.69 19.74 36.10
CA ASN A 247 18.31 19.74 34.68
C ASN A 247 16.78 19.65 34.47
N ASP A 248 16.07 18.99 35.38
CA ASP A 248 14.63 18.75 35.32
C ASP A 248 13.77 20.03 35.24
N TYR A 249 14.28 21.16 35.73
CA TYR A 249 13.59 22.46 35.74
C TYR A 249 14.42 23.59 35.12
N ARG A 250 15.47 23.29 34.36
CA ARG A 250 16.20 24.28 33.54
C ARG A 250 15.54 24.42 32.16
N THR A 251 14.58 25.34 32.11
CA THR A 251 13.73 25.68 30.94
C THR A 251 13.48 27.20 30.95
N SER A 252 12.53 27.74 30.16
CA SER A 252 12.15 29.15 30.31
C SER A 252 11.52 29.41 31.70
N LEU A 253 10.54 28.60 32.11
CA LEU A 253 9.90 28.66 33.44
C LEU A 253 9.93 27.27 34.10
N GLY A 254 10.83 27.11 35.07
CA GLY A 254 10.99 25.88 35.85
C GLY A 254 10.33 25.96 37.23
N ALA A 255 9.68 24.89 37.68
CA ALA A 255 9.14 24.81 39.04
C ALA A 255 9.27 23.43 39.68
N PHE A 256 9.70 23.39 40.94
CA PHE A 256 9.83 22.20 41.77
C PHE A 256 9.11 22.42 43.11
N ASN A 257 8.26 21.46 43.49
CA ASN A 257 7.42 21.46 44.69
C ASN A 257 6.60 22.76 44.91
N PHE A 258 6.08 23.33 43.83
CA PHE A 258 5.25 24.54 43.81
C PHE A 258 3.82 24.26 44.29
N LYS A 259 3.07 25.30 44.70
CA LYS A 259 1.67 25.14 45.14
C LYS A 259 0.66 25.53 44.05
N THR A 260 0.73 26.77 43.54
CA THR A 260 -0.07 27.18 42.37
C THR A 260 0.76 28.03 41.41
N ILE A 261 0.57 27.80 40.11
CA ILE A 261 1.10 28.64 39.03
C ILE A 261 -0.07 29.01 38.12
N GLU A 262 -0.31 30.30 37.95
CA GLU A 262 -1.34 30.86 37.08
C GLU A 262 -0.66 31.73 36.00
N ILE A 263 -0.93 31.44 34.73
CA ILE A 263 -0.38 32.14 33.57
C ILE A 263 -1.54 32.60 32.68
N SER A 264 -1.52 33.87 32.30
CA SER A 264 -2.58 34.51 31.53
C SER A 264 -2.00 35.49 30.51
N ASP A 265 -2.64 35.61 29.34
CA ASP A 265 -2.34 36.63 28.32
C ASP A 265 -0.85 36.71 27.90
N SER A 266 -0.10 35.61 28.03
CA SER A 266 1.36 35.61 27.99
C SER A 266 1.91 34.98 26.70
N ILE A 267 3.20 35.19 26.42
CA ILE A 267 3.87 34.67 25.22
C ILE A 267 5.18 33.99 25.61
N PHE A 268 5.40 32.78 25.10
CA PHE A 268 6.67 32.04 25.16
C PHE A 268 7.13 31.79 23.72
N GLU A 269 8.21 32.47 23.29
CA GLU A 269 8.72 32.30 21.93
C GLU A 269 10.25 32.19 21.80
N ASN A 270 10.68 31.37 20.83
CA ASN A 270 12.08 31.13 20.48
C ASN A 270 12.90 30.64 21.70
N THR A 271 12.46 29.56 22.33
CA THR A 271 13.18 28.89 23.43
C THR A 271 13.77 27.56 22.98
N TYR A 272 15.00 27.24 23.38
CA TYR A 272 15.65 25.94 23.18
C TYR A 272 16.15 25.40 24.51
N ALA A 273 15.68 24.23 24.96
CA ALA A 273 16.21 23.61 26.18
C ALA A 273 16.06 22.09 26.19
N TYR A 274 16.96 21.40 26.90
CA TYR A 274 17.03 19.93 26.91
C TYR A 274 15.70 19.25 27.32
N ASN A 275 15.23 19.46 28.55
CA ASN A 275 14.04 18.79 29.09
C ASN A 275 12.71 19.39 28.61
N SER A 276 12.60 20.71 28.53
CA SER A 276 11.45 21.37 27.92
C SER A 276 11.78 22.76 27.44
N GLY A 277 11.22 23.20 26.31
CA GLY A 277 11.47 24.53 25.75
C GLY A 277 10.95 25.64 26.66
N ALA A 278 9.65 25.61 26.98
CA ALA A 278 8.97 26.71 27.66
C ALA A 278 8.73 26.49 29.17
N LEU A 279 8.13 25.36 29.59
CA LEU A 279 7.74 25.09 30.98
C LEU A 279 8.12 23.67 31.42
N SER A 280 8.73 23.54 32.60
CA SER A 280 8.90 22.24 33.26
C SER A 280 8.55 22.35 34.74
N VAL A 281 7.53 21.60 35.15
CA VAL A 281 6.99 21.64 36.52
C VAL A 281 6.99 20.25 37.14
N SER A 282 7.28 20.16 38.44
CA SER A 282 7.34 18.87 39.15
C SER A 282 6.89 18.97 40.60
N GLN A 283 6.23 17.92 41.08
CA GLN A 283 5.63 17.85 42.43
C GLN A 283 5.80 16.45 43.04
N TRP A 284 6.74 16.30 43.97
CA TRP A 284 7.10 15.01 44.57
C TRP A 284 6.65 14.86 46.04
N GLU A 285 5.72 15.70 46.52
CA GLU A 285 5.18 15.68 47.88
C GLU A 285 3.67 15.34 47.93
N LYS A 286 3.16 14.90 49.08
CA LYS A 286 1.74 14.57 49.32
C LYS A 286 0.84 15.82 49.46
N PHE A 287 0.86 16.73 48.48
CA PHE A 287 -0.12 17.81 48.36
C PHE A 287 -0.41 18.14 46.89
N ASP A 288 -1.56 18.77 46.62
CA ASP A 288 -2.02 19.08 45.27
C ASP A 288 -1.36 20.36 44.73
N SER A 289 -0.82 20.27 43.51
CA SER A 289 -0.22 21.39 42.78
C SER A 289 -0.97 21.67 41.48
N THR A 290 -1.33 22.92 41.24
CA THR A 290 -2.14 23.32 40.06
C THR A 290 -1.37 24.26 39.14
N LEU A 291 -1.32 23.93 37.85
CA LEU A 291 -0.83 24.79 36.78
C LEU A 291 -2.02 25.20 35.89
N SER A 292 -2.34 26.48 35.86
CA SER A 292 -3.42 27.06 35.05
C SER A 292 -2.83 27.99 33.99
N ILE A 293 -3.13 27.75 32.73
CA ILE A 293 -2.64 28.54 31.58
C ILE A 293 -3.86 29.03 30.77
N THR A 294 -3.95 30.32 30.50
CA THR A 294 -5.08 30.93 29.79
C THR A 294 -4.60 31.93 28.74
N ASN A 295 -5.26 31.98 27.57
CA ASN A 295 -4.98 32.94 26.49
C ASN A 295 -3.48 33.13 26.18
N THR A 296 -2.70 32.05 26.19
CA THR A 296 -1.24 32.09 26.12
C THR A 296 -0.75 31.56 24.77
N THR A 297 0.28 32.21 24.21
CA THR A 297 0.87 31.82 22.91
C THR A 297 2.24 31.17 23.09
N PHE A 298 2.38 29.95 22.57
CA PHE A 298 3.62 29.19 22.50
C PHE A 298 4.06 29.08 21.05
N LYS A 299 5.22 29.65 20.72
CA LYS A 299 5.67 29.81 19.33
C LYS A 299 7.15 29.49 19.13
N ASN A 300 7.48 28.64 18.16
CA ASN A 300 8.87 28.30 17.81
C ASN A 300 9.70 27.76 19.00
N ASN A 301 9.08 27.01 19.92
CA ASN A 301 9.79 26.42 21.05
C ASN A 301 10.30 25.01 20.69
N PHE A 302 11.55 24.70 21.07
CA PHE A 302 12.24 23.44 20.76
C PHE A 302 12.82 22.80 22.03
N SER A 303 12.84 21.46 22.07
CA SER A 303 13.53 20.69 23.11
C SER A 303 13.86 19.26 22.70
N GLU A 304 14.73 18.58 23.45
CA GLU A 304 14.91 17.14 23.29
C GLU A 304 13.68 16.34 23.74
N TYR A 305 13.07 16.68 24.88
CA TYR A 305 11.87 15.97 25.38
C TYR A 305 10.56 16.69 25.04
N ALA A 306 10.18 17.75 25.76
CA ALA A 306 8.84 18.35 25.69
C ALA A 306 8.84 19.79 25.18
N ALA A 307 8.39 20.05 23.95
CA ALA A 307 8.59 21.34 23.27
C ALA A 307 8.05 22.54 24.07
N VAL A 308 6.97 22.34 24.82
CA VAL A 308 6.30 23.42 25.57
C VAL A 308 6.11 23.09 27.04
N ILE A 309 5.55 21.93 27.41
CA ILE A 309 5.23 21.62 28.81
C ILE A 309 5.72 20.24 29.20
N ARG A 310 6.57 20.16 30.23
CA ARG A 310 6.87 18.92 30.97
C ARG A 310 6.24 18.96 32.37
N THR A 311 5.57 17.88 32.76
CA THR A 311 5.09 17.65 34.12
C THR A 311 5.71 16.37 34.71
N ALA A 312 5.79 16.29 36.04
CA ALA A 312 6.18 15.07 36.75
C ALA A 312 5.61 15.05 38.18
N GLY A 313 5.20 13.88 38.65
CA GLY A 313 4.64 13.67 40.00
C GLY A 313 3.12 13.85 40.04
N LYS A 314 2.59 14.58 41.02
CA LYS A 314 1.14 14.85 41.15
C LYS A 314 0.79 16.29 40.78
N VAL A 315 0.39 16.53 39.52
CA VAL A 315 0.05 17.87 39.03
C VAL A 315 -1.31 17.87 38.33
N VAL A 316 -2.12 18.91 38.54
CA VAL A 316 -3.30 19.21 37.73
C VAL A 316 -2.96 20.34 36.78
N VAL A 317 -3.03 20.09 35.47
CA VAL A 317 -2.76 21.07 34.41
C VAL A 317 -4.04 21.43 33.68
N THR A 318 -4.37 22.73 33.65
CA THR A 318 -5.47 23.28 32.84
C THR A 318 -4.94 24.30 31.85
N ILE A 319 -5.34 24.18 30.60
CA ILE A 319 -4.93 25.07 29.50
C ILE A 319 -6.19 25.50 28.75
N GLU A 320 -6.47 26.79 28.70
CA GLU A 320 -7.64 27.34 28.02
C GLU A 320 -7.28 28.40 26.97
N ASP A 321 -8.02 28.44 25.87
CA ASP A 321 -7.99 29.50 24.85
C ASP A 321 -6.57 29.82 24.32
N SER A 322 -5.68 28.82 24.26
CA SER A 322 -4.23 29.00 24.03
C SER A 322 -3.74 28.51 22.66
N LEU A 323 -2.71 29.16 22.13
CA LEU A 323 -2.16 28.95 20.77
C LEU A 323 -0.79 28.27 20.82
N PHE A 324 -0.64 27.16 20.11
CA PHE A 324 0.60 26.40 19.95
C PHE A 324 0.99 26.38 18.47
N TYR A 325 1.93 27.24 18.07
CA TYR A 325 2.39 27.37 16.68
C TYR A 325 3.86 26.95 16.52
N ASN A 326 4.12 25.97 15.66
CA ASN A 326 5.47 25.55 15.27
C ASN A 326 6.37 25.17 16.48
N ASN A 327 5.82 24.42 17.44
CA ASN A 327 6.57 23.88 18.58
C ASN A 327 6.97 22.44 18.26
N THR A 328 8.24 22.08 18.48
CA THR A 328 8.80 20.78 18.03
C THR A 328 9.70 20.17 19.10
N SER A 329 9.77 18.85 19.13
CA SER A 329 10.66 18.11 20.04
C SER A 329 11.25 16.90 19.36
N ILE A 330 12.37 16.39 19.87
CA ILE A 330 12.95 15.14 19.39
C ILE A 330 12.12 13.93 19.88
N ASN A 331 11.81 13.83 21.19
CA ASN A 331 11.39 12.56 21.80
C ASN A 331 9.95 12.44 22.35
N LYS A 332 9.30 13.52 22.83
CA LYS A 332 8.03 13.39 23.63
C LYS A 332 6.86 14.28 23.19
N GLY A 333 7.06 15.28 22.33
CA GLY A 333 5.98 16.11 21.76
C GLY A 333 5.86 17.49 22.40
N ILE A 334 4.70 18.14 22.20
CA ILE A 334 4.41 19.48 22.74
C ILE A 334 4.25 19.43 24.26
N ILE A 335 3.52 18.44 24.79
CA ILE A 335 3.27 18.22 26.22
C ILE A 335 3.75 16.82 26.63
N TYR A 336 4.40 16.70 27.79
CA TYR A 336 4.92 15.44 28.31
C TYR A 336 4.64 15.28 29.81
N ASN A 337 3.88 14.26 30.20
CA ASN A 337 3.90 13.75 31.58
C ASN A 337 5.01 12.71 31.72
N ALA A 338 6.05 13.06 32.50
CA ALA A 338 7.22 12.23 32.72
C ALA A 338 7.02 11.09 33.73
N GLY A 339 5.84 10.99 34.35
CA GLY A 339 5.46 9.93 35.28
C GLY A 339 4.83 10.48 36.56
N ASP A 340 4.01 9.65 37.20
CA ASP A 340 3.23 10.02 38.37
C ASP A 340 4.02 9.88 39.69
N LEU A 341 3.46 10.43 40.77
CA LEU A 341 4.02 10.29 42.11
C LEU A 341 3.57 8.96 42.73
N THR A 342 4.51 8.05 43.01
CA THR A 342 4.23 6.78 43.70
C THR A 342 4.73 6.80 45.15
N ILE A 343 3.83 6.61 46.12
CA ILE A 343 4.19 6.51 47.55
C ILE A 343 3.36 5.42 48.23
N GLU A 344 4.01 4.52 48.97
CA GLU A 344 3.36 3.43 49.72
C GLU A 344 2.43 2.60 48.81
N ASP A 345 2.93 2.22 47.63
CA ASP A 345 2.20 1.50 46.56
C ASP A 345 0.92 2.20 46.03
N ASN A 346 0.66 3.45 46.43
CA ASN A 346 -0.39 4.29 45.86
C ASN A 346 0.20 5.20 44.77
N ILE A 347 -0.45 5.22 43.61
CA ILE A 347 -0.13 6.10 42.48
C ILE A 347 -0.99 7.36 42.60
N TYR A 348 -0.36 8.53 42.48
CA TYR A 348 -1.03 9.82 42.48
C TYR A 348 -0.91 10.45 41.08
N GLU A 349 -1.95 10.22 40.29
CA GLU A 349 -2.07 10.59 38.87
C GLU A 349 -1.91 12.10 38.61
N THR A 350 -1.24 12.42 37.49
CA THR A 350 -1.26 13.77 36.89
C THR A 350 -2.38 13.87 35.86
N TYR A 351 -3.21 14.93 35.95
CA TYR A 351 -4.32 15.19 35.02
C TYR A 351 -4.00 16.38 34.12
N ILE A 352 -4.28 16.27 32.82
CA ILE A 352 -4.01 17.31 31.82
C ILE A 352 -5.28 17.62 31.03
N SER A 353 -5.71 18.89 31.02
CA SER A 353 -6.89 19.33 30.27
C SER A 353 -6.57 20.53 29.37
N CYS A 354 -6.91 20.41 28.08
CA CYS A 354 -6.75 21.42 27.05
C CYS A 354 -8.12 21.81 26.46
N ASN A 355 -8.60 23.03 26.69
CA ASN A 355 -9.90 23.52 26.23
C ASN A 355 -9.75 24.68 25.24
N LYS A 356 -10.38 24.57 24.07
CA LYS A 356 -10.31 25.54 22.95
C LYS A 356 -8.88 25.91 22.51
N CYS A 357 -7.95 24.96 22.62
CA CYS A 357 -6.57 25.18 22.19
C CYS A 357 -6.45 25.05 20.67
N TYR A 358 -5.55 25.83 20.05
CA TYR A 358 -5.21 25.72 18.64
C TYR A 358 -3.77 25.25 18.48
N PHE A 359 -3.57 24.11 17.82
CA PHE A 359 -2.27 23.51 17.55
C PHE A 359 -2.00 23.48 16.05
N GLU A 360 -0.89 24.06 15.62
CA GLU A 360 -0.44 24.01 14.23
C GLU A 360 1.09 23.84 14.14
N ASN A 361 1.54 22.90 13.30
CA ASN A 361 2.96 22.60 13.15
C ASN A 361 3.35 22.43 11.66
N PRO A 362 3.54 23.55 10.92
CA PRO A 362 3.54 23.54 9.46
C PRO A 362 4.85 23.03 8.84
N TYR A 363 5.95 23.02 9.60
CA TYR A 363 7.27 22.61 9.13
C TYR A 363 7.65 21.22 9.64
N ILE A 364 8.12 20.36 8.73
CA ILE A 364 9.12 19.35 9.12
C ILE A 364 10.40 20.16 9.31
N ASN A 365 10.99 20.10 10.50
CA ASN A 365 12.20 20.86 10.79
C ASN A 365 13.37 20.22 10.01
N ASP A 366 13.94 20.93 9.04
CA ASP A 366 14.92 20.40 8.06
C ASP A 366 16.23 19.87 8.68
N TYR A 367 16.40 20.00 10.00
CA TYR A 367 17.66 19.75 10.70
C TYR A 367 17.87 18.29 11.17
N GLU A 368 16.83 17.49 11.42
CA GLU A 368 17.01 16.13 11.95
C GLU A 368 15.93 15.13 11.47
N GLU A 369 16.35 13.91 11.09
CA GLU A 369 15.46 12.81 10.65
C GLU A 369 14.50 12.30 11.76
N ASN A 370 14.65 12.78 13.00
CA ASN A 370 14.02 12.22 14.21
C ASN A 370 13.01 13.15 14.92
N VAL A 371 12.66 14.32 14.36
CA VAL A 371 11.74 15.26 15.05
C VAL A 371 10.30 14.71 15.07
N GLU A 372 9.86 14.27 16.25
CA GLU A 372 8.51 13.77 16.46
C GLU A 372 7.51 14.91 16.74
N GLY A 373 6.65 15.19 15.76
CA GLY A 373 5.56 16.17 15.87
C GLY A 373 4.39 15.73 16.75
N ARG A 374 4.64 15.05 17.88
CA ARG A 374 3.57 14.58 18.78
C ARG A 374 2.90 15.73 19.52
N LEU A 375 1.62 15.56 19.86
CA LEU A 375 0.88 16.50 20.71
C LEU A 375 1.19 16.24 22.19
N ILE A 376 0.94 15.01 22.65
CA ILE A 376 1.03 14.62 24.07
C ILE A 376 1.68 13.25 24.21
N THR A 377 2.66 13.13 25.10
CA THR A 377 3.14 11.84 25.62
C THR A 377 2.89 11.77 27.13
N SER A 378 2.45 10.61 27.63
CA SER A 378 2.35 10.30 29.06
C SER A 378 3.05 8.98 29.35
N SER A 379 3.89 8.97 30.38
CA SER A 379 4.42 7.76 31.02
C SER A 379 3.78 7.52 32.40
N GLY A 380 2.60 8.11 32.63
CA GLY A 380 1.76 7.95 33.83
C GLY A 380 0.34 7.49 33.48
N TYR A 381 -0.42 7.16 34.52
CA TYR A 381 -1.75 6.54 34.49
C TYR A 381 -2.91 7.55 34.39
N GLY A 382 -2.66 8.84 34.62
CA GLY A 382 -3.71 9.87 34.69
C GLY A 382 -4.35 10.28 33.35
N ASP A 383 -5.59 10.77 33.44
CA ASP A 383 -6.41 11.13 32.27
C ASP A 383 -5.93 12.41 31.56
N THR A 384 -6.11 12.42 30.23
CA THR A 384 -5.87 13.59 29.36
C THR A 384 -7.12 13.98 28.59
N ASP A 385 -7.57 15.22 28.74
CA ASP A 385 -8.73 15.79 28.06
C ASP A 385 -8.33 16.82 26.99
N ILE A 386 -8.90 16.70 25.78
CA ILE A 386 -8.79 17.71 24.72
C ILE A 386 -10.19 18.09 24.25
N ILE A 387 -10.59 19.32 24.50
CA ILE A 387 -11.98 19.78 24.40
C ILE A 387 -12.05 21.00 23.48
N ASN A 388 -13.02 21.03 22.56
CA ASN A 388 -13.32 22.14 21.65
C ASN A 388 -12.10 22.67 20.85
N SER A 389 -11.08 21.85 20.64
CA SER A 389 -9.77 22.29 20.16
C SER A 389 -9.60 22.09 18.64
N VAL A 390 -8.54 22.67 18.07
CA VAL A 390 -8.19 22.52 16.65
C VAL A 390 -6.75 22.05 16.53
N ILE A 391 -6.52 21.02 15.72
CA ILE A 391 -5.23 20.43 15.42
C ILE A 391 -5.08 20.48 13.89
N ASN A 392 -4.17 21.31 13.39
CA ASN A 392 -4.08 21.68 11.97
C ASN A 392 -2.67 21.43 11.41
N ASN A 393 -2.59 21.01 10.15
CA ASN A 393 -1.36 21.00 9.35
C ASN A 393 -0.20 20.12 9.87
N PHE A 394 -0.49 19.02 10.57
CA PHE A 394 0.53 18.06 11.01
C PHE A 394 0.96 17.12 9.85
N GLN A 395 2.27 16.84 9.76
CA GLN A 395 2.87 16.02 8.68
C GLN A 395 3.39 14.64 9.15
N ASN A 396 3.89 14.54 10.38
CA ASN A 396 4.20 13.26 11.02
C ASN A 396 3.03 12.84 11.92
N GLY A 397 2.74 11.55 11.93
CA GLY A 397 1.69 10.95 12.78
C GLY A 397 2.14 10.72 14.22
N ASN A 398 1.40 9.86 14.92
CA ASN A 398 1.58 9.47 16.32
C ASN A 398 1.43 10.63 17.30
N LEU A 399 0.31 11.38 17.20
CA LEU A 399 0.04 12.56 18.04
C LEU A 399 0.00 12.26 19.54
N PHE A 400 -0.31 11.02 19.90
CA PHE A 400 -0.54 10.58 21.26
C PHE A 400 0.30 9.35 21.56
N ASN A 401 0.94 9.32 22.74
CA ASN A 401 1.62 8.15 23.26
C ASN A 401 1.45 8.11 24.78
N THR A 402 0.46 7.37 25.28
CA THR A 402 -0.02 7.47 26.66
C THR A 402 -0.04 6.10 27.32
N GLU A 403 1.14 5.66 27.75
CA GLU A 403 1.34 4.34 28.34
C GLU A 403 0.52 4.23 29.63
N HIS A 404 -0.52 3.38 29.61
CA HIS A 404 -1.45 3.12 30.71
C HIS A 404 -2.46 4.23 31.08
N SER A 405 -2.68 5.24 30.22
CA SER A 405 -3.60 6.37 30.49
C SER A 405 -4.78 6.46 29.51
N LYS A 406 -5.85 7.16 29.93
CA LYS A 406 -7.02 7.47 29.09
C LYS A 406 -6.86 8.82 28.38
N ILE A 407 -7.30 8.91 27.12
CA ILE A 407 -7.46 10.17 26.40
C ILE A 407 -8.92 10.37 25.99
N ASN A 408 -9.53 11.48 26.42
CA ASN A 408 -10.84 11.92 25.98
C ASN A 408 -10.69 13.12 25.03
N ILE A 409 -11.25 13.01 23.82
CA ILE A 409 -11.17 14.03 22.79
C ILE A 409 -12.58 14.43 22.37
N LEU A 410 -12.97 15.65 22.72
CA LEU A 410 -14.33 16.17 22.64
C LEU A 410 -14.39 17.38 21.69
N ASN A 411 -15.34 17.39 20.76
CA ASN A 411 -15.62 18.50 19.83
C ASN A 411 -14.38 19.05 19.09
N THR A 412 -13.38 18.21 18.84
CA THR A 412 -12.07 18.64 18.34
C THR A 412 -11.93 18.41 16.84
N THR A 413 -11.31 19.37 16.13
CA THR A 413 -11.14 19.32 14.67
C THR A 413 -9.69 19.00 14.29
N PHE A 414 -9.49 17.93 13.54
CA PHE A 414 -8.25 17.54 12.89
C PHE A 414 -8.32 17.92 11.42
N SER A 415 -7.45 18.82 10.93
CA SER A 415 -7.57 19.34 9.55
C SER A 415 -6.27 19.54 8.79
N ASN A 416 -6.37 19.43 7.46
CA ASN A 416 -5.33 19.76 6.47
C ASN A 416 -4.00 18.99 6.68
N MET A 417 -4.09 17.70 6.98
CA MET A 417 -2.93 16.88 7.35
C MET A 417 -2.36 16.08 6.17
N SER A 418 -1.05 15.92 6.14
CA SER A 418 -0.32 15.12 5.14
C SER A 418 0.56 14.08 5.85
N LEU A 419 -0.06 12.98 6.28
CA LEU A 419 0.49 12.03 7.23
C LEU A 419 1.45 11.02 6.58
N ASN A 420 2.69 10.98 7.05
CA ASN A 420 3.69 9.96 6.72
C ASN A 420 3.65 8.71 7.63
N ASN A 421 2.85 8.73 8.71
CA ASN A 421 2.64 7.63 9.65
C ASN A 421 1.21 7.76 10.25
N SER A 422 0.68 6.73 10.92
CA SER A 422 -0.66 6.76 11.53
C SER A 422 -0.82 7.92 12.51
N LEU A 423 -1.93 8.66 12.45
CA LEU A 423 -2.21 9.79 13.34
C LEU A 423 -2.30 9.34 14.80
N ILE A 424 -2.96 8.21 15.03
CA ILE A 424 -3.26 7.62 16.33
C ILE A 424 -2.83 6.15 16.28
N ASN A 425 -2.05 5.72 17.26
CA ASN A 425 -1.66 4.32 17.45
C ASN A 425 -2.07 3.88 18.86
N LEU A 426 -2.90 2.84 18.97
CA LEU A 426 -3.13 2.15 20.24
C LEU A 426 -2.24 0.90 20.24
N LEU A 427 -1.39 0.77 21.26
CA LEU A 427 -0.29 -0.16 21.34
C LEU A 427 -0.29 -1.04 22.60
N ASN A 428 -0.99 -0.64 23.67
CA ASN A 428 -0.96 -1.29 24.99
C ASN A 428 -2.37 -1.60 25.54
N GLU A 429 -2.52 -2.73 26.25
CA GLU A 429 -3.81 -3.28 26.74
C GLU A 429 -4.63 -2.30 27.63
N ASN A 430 -3.95 -1.40 28.35
CA ASN A 430 -4.58 -0.46 29.30
C ASN A 430 -5.02 0.87 28.67
N GLU A 431 -4.75 1.11 27.39
CA GLU A 431 -5.06 2.39 26.73
C GLU A 431 -6.56 2.52 26.45
N ILE A 432 -7.13 3.70 26.70
CA ILE A 432 -8.53 3.99 26.35
C ILE A 432 -8.59 5.32 25.60
N TYR A 433 -9.05 5.28 24.36
CA TYR A 433 -9.19 6.44 23.49
C TYR A 433 -10.66 6.70 23.19
N GLU A 434 -11.21 7.81 23.66
CA GLU A 434 -12.59 8.21 23.44
C GLU A 434 -12.68 9.49 22.60
N PHE A 435 -13.27 9.40 21.41
CA PHE A 435 -13.57 10.54 20.55
C PHE A 435 -15.09 10.79 20.54
N ASN A 436 -15.51 12.04 20.77
CA ASN A 436 -16.92 12.42 20.70
C ASN A 436 -17.09 13.80 20.02
N GLY A 437 -17.94 13.90 19.01
CA GLY A 437 -18.19 15.15 18.29
C GLY A 437 -17.02 15.67 17.44
N CYS A 438 -16.03 14.83 17.14
CA CYS A 438 -14.80 15.24 16.47
C CYS A 438 -14.96 15.31 14.94
N SER A 439 -14.13 16.12 14.27
CA SER A 439 -14.13 16.24 12.81
C SER A 439 -12.73 16.01 12.22
N PHE A 440 -12.61 15.09 11.27
CA PHE A 440 -11.37 14.75 10.56
C PHE A 440 -11.51 15.15 9.08
N ASN A 441 -10.89 16.25 8.68
CA ASN A 441 -11.18 16.91 7.40
C ASN A 441 -9.92 17.15 6.56
N ASN A 442 -9.98 16.87 5.25
CA ASN A 442 -8.87 17.10 4.31
C ASN A 442 -7.56 16.41 4.76
N ILE A 443 -7.57 15.09 4.89
CA ILE A 443 -6.41 14.31 5.36
C ILE A 443 -5.88 13.42 4.24
N THR A 444 -4.58 13.53 3.95
CA THR A 444 -3.87 12.67 3.00
C THR A 444 -2.92 11.74 3.74
N ILE A 445 -3.07 10.42 3.56
CA ILE A 445 -2.22 9.38 4.17
C ILE A 445 -1.27 8.84 3.10
N LYS A 446 0.02 9.10 3.28
CA LYS A 446 1.11 8.68 2.37
C LYS A 446 1.73 7.33 2.74
N HIS A 447 1.54 6.87 3.97
CA HIS A 447 2.13 5.64 4.48
C HIS A 447 1.59 4.37 3.77
N GLU A 448 2.39 3.31 3.71
CA GLU A 448 2.03 2.10 2.95
C GLU A 448 1.10 1.14 3.71
N GLU A 449 1.22 1.04 5.03
CA GLU A 449 0.51 0.03 5.85
C GLU A 449 -0.50 0.66 6.84
N TYR A 450 -0.02 1.46 7.80
CA TYR A 450 -0.82 2.16 8.81
C TYR A 450 -1.51 3.43 8.29
N GLY A 451 -2.72 3.69 8.79
CA GLY A 451 -3.71 4.63 8.24
C GLY A 451 -3.81 6.00 8.89
N LEU A 452 -5.04 6.37 9.24
CA LEU A 452 -5.35 7.43 10.21
C LEU A 452 -5.25 6.87 11.63
N ILE A 453 -5.84 5.69 11.86
CA ILE A 453 -5.87 5.02 13.16
C ILE A 453 -5.35 3.59 12.99
N TYR A 454 -4.44 3.19 13.88
CA TYR A 454 -3.97 1.82 13.99
C TYR A 454 -4.17 1.31 15.41
N THR A 455 -4.70 0.10 15.56
CA THR A 455 -4.77 -0.60 16.85
C THR A 455 -4.02 -1.92 16.73
N LYS A 456 -2.94 -2.07 17.49
CA LYS A 456 -2.10 -3.27 17.49
C LYS A 456 -2.81 -4.44 18.20
N LYS A 457 -2.38 -5.66 17.88
CA LYS A 457 -2.63 -6.86 18.69
C LYS A 457 -2.36 -6.60 20.18
N ASN A 458 -3.33 -6.89 21.04
CA ASN A 458 -3.29 -6.60 22.49
C ASN A 458 -3.13 -5.09 22.82
N SER A 459 -3.70 -4.21 22.01
CA SER A 459 -3.98 -2.81 22.41
C SER A 459 -5.18 -2.72 23.36
N GLY A 460 -5.56 -1.52 23.81
CA GLY A 460 -6.74 -1.29 24.63
C GLY A 460 -8.01 -1.00 23.83
N ASN A 461 -8.87 -0.12 24.34
CA ASN A 461 -10.20 0.16 23.78
C ASN A 461 -10.25 1.48 23.00
N LEU A 462 -10.98 1.49 21.88
CA LEU A 462 -11.20 2.66 21.04
C LEU A 462 -12.70 2.92 20.84
N ARG A 463 -13.17 4.09 21.24
CA ARG A 463 -14.55 4.51 21.03
C ARG A 463 -14.60 5.81 20.25
N ILE A 464 -15.32 5.80 19.13
CA ILE A 464 -15.51 6.99 18.29
C ILE A 464 -17.02 7.22 18.14
N SER A 465 -17.49 8.40 18.52
CA SER A 465 -18.91 8.71 18.56
C SER A 465 -19.24 10.11 18.02
N ASN A 466 -20.42 10.24 17.40
CA ASN A 466 -20.96 11.51 16.87
C ASN A 466 -19.97 12.29 15.98
N SER A 467 -19.01 11.62 15.36
CA SER A 467 -17.84 12.23 14.71
C SER A 467 -17.91 12.16 13.19
N ARG A 468 -17.27 13.10 12.49
CA ARG A 468 -17.32 13.23 11.03
C ARG A 468 -15.93 13.07 10.41
N PHE A 469 -15.82 12.17 9.44
CA PHE A 469 -14.63 11.96 8.61
C PHE A 469 -14.95 12.43 7.19
N SER A 470 -14.27 13.46 6.69
CA SER A 470 -14.56 14.04 5.37
C SER A 470 -13.31 14.32 4.54
N ASN A 471 -13.39 14.05 3.24
CA ASN A 471 -12.33 14.29 2.25
C ASN A 471 -10.98 13.65 2.67
N ILE A 472 -11.00 12.35 2.95
CA ILE A 472 -9.81 11.59 3.38
C ILE A 472 -9.32 10.70 2.22
N PHE A 473 -8.03 10.80 1.90
CA PHE A 473 -7.40 10.02 0.83
C PHE A 473 -6.21 9.21 1.35
N SER A 474 -6.16 7.90 1.04
CA SER A 474 -5.02 7.02 1.35
C SER A 474 -4.48 6.32 0.10
N TYR A 475 -3.16 6.46 -0.11
CA TYR A 475 -2.46 5.89 -1.26
C TYR A 475 -2.35 4.35 -1.22
N ASN A 476 -2.17 3.76 -0.02
CA ASN A 476 -2.06 2.30 0.12
C ASN A 476 -2.56 1.74 1.47
N ALA A 477 -2.40 2.47 2.59
CA ALA A 477 -2.91 2.04 3.89
C ALA A 477 -4.45 1.97 3.97
N ALA A 478 -4.97 1.19 4.92
CA ALA A 478 -6.40 1.28 5.30
C ALA A 478 -6.61 2.52 6.18
N ILE A 479 -7.78 3.19 6.18
CA ILE A 479 -7.97 4.41 7.03
C ILE A 479 -7.92 4.05 8.52
N ILE A 480 -8.57 2.96 8.89
CA ILE A 480 -8.55 2.36 10.22
C ILE A 480 -8.11 0.91 10.04
N LEU A 481 -6.95 0.57 10.60
CA LEU A 481 -6.42 -0.79 10.62
C LEU A 481 -6.43 -1.32 12.05
N SER A 482 -7.09 -2.45 12.25
CA SER A 482 -7.18 -3.09 13.55
C SER A 482 -6.69 -4.53 13.51
N GLU A 483 -5.73 -4.84 14.38
CA GLU A 483 -5.23 -6.19 14.65
C GLU A 483 -5.82 -6.65 15.99
N ILE A 484 -6.92 -7.39 15.95
CA ILE A 484 -7.71 -7.73 17.16
C ILE A 484 -7.32 -9.09 17.72
N ASN A 485 -7.14 -9.12 19.04
CA ASN A 485 -6.97 -10.28 19.91
C ASN A 485 -7.85 -10.08 21.17
N PHE A 486 -7.95 -11.09 22.07
CA PHE A 486 -8.71 -11.02 23.34
C PHE A 486 -8.53 -9.70 24.11
N GLY A 487 -9.63 -9.05 24.51
CA GLY A 487 -9.68 -7.85 25.38
C GLY A 487 -10.22 -6.57 24.73
N ASN A 488 -9.89 -6.34 23.46
CA ASN A 488 -10.06 -5.07 22.75
C ASN A 488 -11.46 -4.90 22.12
N ASN A 489 -12.23 -3.90 22.55
CA ASN A 489 -13.45 -3.46 21.86
C ASN A 489 -13.19 -2.18 21.05
N ILE A 490 -13.75 -2.11 19.84
CA ILE A 490 -13.74 -0.90 19.01
C ILE A 490 -15.15 -0.57 18.58
N ASP A 491 -15.62 0.61 18.99
CA ASP A 491 -17.01 1.03 18.81
C ASP A 491 -17.11 2.31 17.97
N PHE A 492 -17.90 2.24 16.90
CA PHE A 492 -18.31 3.37 16.07
C PHE A 492 -19.81 3.62 16.27
N PHE A 493 -20.18 4.77 16.85
CA PHE A 493 -21.57 5.11 17.13
C PHE A 493 -21.96 6.49 16.56
N LYS A 494 -22.94 6.55 15.66
CA LYS A 494 -23.44 7.82 15.06
C LYS A 494 -22.37 8.62 14.31
N ASN A 495 -21.43 7.93 13.66
CA ASN A 495 -20.36 8.58 12.88
C ASN A 495 -20.73 8.76 11.42
N LYS A 496 -20.18 9.79 10.78
CA LYS A 496 -20.37 10.10 9.37
C LYS A 496 -19.05 10.02 8.61
N PHE A 497 -19.03 9.27 7.51
CA PHE A 497 -17.91 9.09 6.60
C PHE A 497 -18.29 9.61 5.21
N GLU A 498 -17.60 10.63 4.69
CA GLU A 498 -17.94 11.31 3.44
C GLU A 498 -16.72 11.51 2.53
N ASN A 499 -16.85 11.20 1.24
CA ASN A 499 -15.79 11.42 0.24
C ASN A 499 -14.44 10.78 0.63
N ILE A 500 -14.48 9.54 1.12
CA ILE A 500 -13.28 8.82 1.59
C ILE A 500 -12.83 7.80 0.56
N TYR A 501 -11.56 7.89 0.18
CA TYR A 501 -10.94 7.03 -0.83
C TYR A 501 -9.69 6.37 -0.26
N SER A 502 -9.69 5.04 -0.21
CA SER A 502 -8.58 4.26 0.34
C SER A 502 -8.25 3.07 -0.54
N ARG A 503 -6.97 2.87 -0.88
CA ARG A 503 -6.63 1.73 -1.74
C ARG A 503 -6.82 0.37 -1.06
N ASN A 504 -6.82 0.28 0.28
CA ASN A 504 -6.87 -0.99 1.02
C ASN A 504 -8.06 -1.10 2.01
N GLY A 505 -9.04 -0.20 1.94
CA GLY A 505 -10.26 -0.21 2.76
C GLY A 505 -10.34 0.95 3.76
N ILE A 506 -11.54 1.27 4.26
CA ILE A 506 -11.73 2.31 5.28
C ILE A 506 -11.57 1.70 6.67
N ILE A 507 -12.30 0.61 6.97
CA ILE A 507 -12.18 -0.14 8.21
C ILE A 507 -11.69 -1.53 7.86
N VAL A 508 -10.52 -1.93 8.34
CA VAL A 508 -9.94 -3.24 8.08
C VAL A 508 -9.58 -3.90 9.40
N ILE A 509 -10.17 -5.07 9.64
CA ILE A 509 -9.86 -5.94 10.76
C ILE A 509 -9.07 -7.14 10.26
N LYS A 510 -7.98 -7.44 10.96
CA LYS A 510 -7.26 -8.69 10.87
C LYS A 510 -7.11 -9.28 12.27
N ASN A 511 -7.01 -10.59 12.34
CA ASN A 511 -6.52 -11.32 13.50
C ASN A 511 -5.40 -12.25 12.97
N GLU A 512 -4.35 -12.49 13.75
CA GLU A 512 -3.26 -13.39 13.33
C GLU A 512 -3.33 -14.76 14.00
N ASP A 513 -4.13 -14.92 15.06
CA ASP A 513 -4.27 -16.17 15.80
C ASP A 513 -5.44 -17.00 15.27
N ILE A 514 -5.11 -18.11 14.60
CA ILE A 514 -6.06 -19.11 14.13
C ILE A 514 -6.52 -19.99 15.32
N GLY A 515 -7.20 -19.36 16.28
CA GLY A 515 -7.81 -19.99 17.45
C GLY A 515 -9.30 -20.29 17.27
N VAL A 516 -9.85 -21.17 18.10
CA VAL A 516 -11.25 -21.66 18.01
C VAL A 516 -12.19 -20.90 18.96
N GLU A 517 -11.68 -19.90 19.68
CA GLU A 517 -12.45 -19.11 20.64
C GLU A 517 -12.95 -17.80 20.01
N GLN A 518 -14.11 -17.30 20.46
CA GLN A 518 -14.67 -16.05 19.94
C GLN A 518 -13.93 -14.86 20.54
N PHE A 519 -12.94 -14.36 19.81
CA PHE A 519 -12.25 -13.11 20.15
C PHE A 519 -13.14 -11.90 19.80
N ASN A 520 -12.95 -10.81 20.53
CA ASN A 520 -13.79 -9.61 20.47
C ASN A 520 -13.83 -8.94 19.09
N GLY A 521 -14.75 -8.00 18.92
CA GLY A 521 -15.14 -7.48 17.62
C GLY A 521 -15.39 -5.99 17.57
N ILE A 522 -15.82 -5.53 16.40
CA ILE A 522 -16.13 -4.13 16.13
C ILE A 522 -17.63 -3.92 16.04
N THR A 523 -18.13 -2.93 16.77
CA THR A 523 -19.51 -2.44 16.65
C THR A 523 -19.54 -1.23 15.73
N ILE A 524 -20.39 -1.26 14.70
CA ILE A 524 -20.67 -0.11 13.82
C ILE A 524 -22.17 0.14 13.88
N GLU A 525 -22.59 1.14 14.63
CA GLU A 525 -23.99 1.43 14.90
C GLU A 525 -24.37 2.85 14.49
N ASN A 526 -25.50 3.01 13.81
CA ASN A 526 -26.05 4.29 13.37
C ASN A 526 -25.08 5.13 12.51
N CYS A 527 -24.19 4.51 11.74
CA CYS A 527 -23.18 5.22 10.93
C CYS A 527 -23.66 5.50 9.49
N GLU A 528 -23.22 6.62 8.90
CA GLU A 528 -23.46 6.97 7.48
C GLU A 528 -22.15 6.91 6.70
N PHE A 529 -22.10 6.14 5.61
CA PHE A 529 -21.02 6.09 4.64
C PHE A 529 -21.53 6.61 3.30
N ASN A 530 -20.97 7.73 2.81
CA ASN A 530 -21.46 8.43 1.63
C ASN A 530 -20.30 8.78 0.68
N ASN A 531 -20.40 8.35 -0.58
CA ASN A 531 -19.33 8.53 -1.58
C ASN A 531 -17.98 7.96 -1.11
N CYS A 532 -18.03 6.84 -0.37
CA CYS A 532 -16.87 6.09 0.09
C CYS A 532 -16.46 5.03 -0.95
N SER A 533 -15.17 4.81 -1.14
CA SER A 533 -14.70 3.83 -2.11
C SER A 533 -13.31 3.27 -1.78
N SER A 534 -13.07 2.03 -2.22
CA SER A 534 -11.78 1.36 -2.06
C SER A 534 -11.40 0.54 -3.28
N GLY A 535 -10.08 0.45 -3.53
CA GLY A 535 -9.50 -0.18 -4.73
C GLY A 535 -9.28 -1.69 -4.60
N LYS A 536 -8.34 -2.11 -3.74
CA LYS A 536 -7.97 -3.53 -3.55
C LYS A 536 -8.93 -4.31 -2.65
N SER A 537 -9.66 -3.61 -1.78
CA SER A 537 -10.59 -4.20 -0.80
C SER A 537 -11.93 -3.48 -0.81
N SER A 538 -12.87 -3.97 0.00
CA SER A 538 -14.11 -3.28 0.37
C SER A 538 -13.89 -2.07 1.28
N ILE A 539 -14.93 -1.28 1.53
CA ILE A 539 -14.91 -0.22 2.57
C ILE A 539 -14.67 -0.83 3.96
N ILE A 540 -15.31 -1.94 4.28
CA ILE A 540 -15.19 -2.70 5.54
C ILE A 540 -14.67 -4.11 5.20
N SER A 541 -13.48 -4.49 5.68
CA SER A 541 -12.90 -5.83 5.49
C SER A 541 -12.71 -6.53 6.83
N ILE A 542 -13.27 -7.73 6.97
CA ILE A 542 -13.28 -8.52 8.21
C ILE A 542 -12.59 -9.86 7.93
N ASP A 543 -11.31 -9.99 8.26
CA ASP A 543 -10.51 -11.17 7.94
C ASP A 543 -10.02 -11.92 9.22
N TYR A 544 -9.82 -13.23 9.09
CA TYR A 544 -9.12 -14.11 10.06
C TYR A 544 -9.77 -14.42 11.43
N GLY A 545 -11.09 -14.44 11.54
CA GLY A 545 -11.78 -14.97 12.74
C GLY A 545 -12.30 -13.88 13.67
N SER A 546 -12.46 -12.68 13.12
CA SER A 546 -12.98 -11.51 13.84
C SER A 546 -14.52 -11.50 13.86
N PHE A 547 -15.10 -10.90 14.90
CA PHE A 547 -16.52 -10.58 14.97
C PHE A 547 -16.77 -9.12 14.53
N CYS A 548 -17.88 -8.86 13.85
CA CYS A 548 -18.36 -7.49 13.62
C CYS A 548 -19.90 -7.43 13.65
N ASP A 549 -20.43 -6.38 14.27
CA ASP A 549 -21.85 -6.10 14.33
C ASP A 549 -22.12 -4.74 13.67
N ILE A 550 -22.85 -4.76 12.54
CA ILE A 550 -23.16 -3.57 11.76
C ILE A 550 -24.68 -3.36 11.85
N LYS A 551 -25.07 -2.27 12.50
CA LYS A 551 -26.46 -1.96 12.88
C LYS A 551 -26.89 -0.57 12.48
N GLU A 552 -28.14 -0.45 12.03
CA GLU A 552 -28.83 0.84 11.79
C GLU A 552 -28.04 1.81 10.91
N SER A 553 -27.14 1.29 10.07
CA SER A 553 -26.14 2.04 9.33
C SER A 553 -26.51 2.15 7.85
N THR A 554 -26.05 3.22 7.22
CA THR A 554 -26.42 3.59 5.85
C THR A 554 -25.18 3.67 4.96
N PHE A 555 -25.27 3.10 3.76
CA PHE A 555 -24.21 3.12 2.75
C PHE A 555 -24.79 3.65 1.45
N THR A 556 -24.25 4.76 0.94
CA THR A 556 -24.80 5.49 -0.21
C THR A 556 -23.71 5.87 -1.20
N ASN A 557 -23.95 5.65 -2.50
CA ASN A 557 -23.02 6.02 -3.57
C ASN A 557 -21.61 5.38 -3.39
N CYS A 558 -21.54 4.13 -2.90
CA CYS A 558 -20.29 3.49 -2.53
C CYS A 558 -19.64 2.68 -3.68
N GLY A 559 -18.31 2.57 -3.68
CA GLY A 559 -17.56 1.69 -4.57
C GLY A 559 -17.32 2.20 -6.01
N TYR A 560 -17.91 3.33 -6.40
CA TYR A 560 -17.46 4.05 -7.59
C TYR A 560 -15.98 4.43 -7.45
N GLY A 561 -15.15 4.04 -8.41
CA GLY A 561 -13.72 4.32 -8.36
C GLY A 561 -13.47 5.83 -8.24
N GLY A 562 -12.63 6.22 -7.29
CA GLY A 562 -12.41 7.64 -6.94
C GLY A 562 -11.94 8.49 -8.14
N GLN A 563 -12.24 9.79 -8.06
CA GLN A 563 -11.88 10.75 -9.12
C GLN A 563 -10.37 10.80 -9.40
N ASN A 564 -10.05 11.31 -10.60
CA ASN A 564 -8.73 11.42 -11.18
C ASN A 564 -7.69 12.15 -10.29
N TYR A 565 -7.01 11.42 -9.43
CA TYR A 565 -5.64 11.75 -9.03
C TYR A 565 -4.67 10.87 -9.85
N ASN A 566 -3.89 11.50 -10.73
CA ASN A 566 -2.84 10.89 -11.56
C ASN A 566 -3.31 9.81 -12.57
N ASN A 567 -4.47 9.99 -13.23
CA ASN A 567 -4.99 9.14 -14.32
C ASN A 567 -5.21 7.64 -14.01
N ASN A 568 -5.04 7.20 -12.75
CA ASN A 568 -5.25 5.81 -12.34
C ASN A 568 -6.62 5.64 -11.67
N LEU A 569 -7.63 5.23 -12.44
CA LEU A 569 -8.92 4.82 -11.92
C LEU A 569 -8.76 3.55 -11.05
N TYR A 570 -8.75 3.72 -9.73
CA TYR A 570 -8.83 2.61 -8.78
C TYR A 570 -10.23 1.99 -8.83
N LYS A 571 -10.40 0.99 -9.68
CA LYS A 571 -11.63 0.17 -9.73
C LYS A 571 -11.71 -0.68 -8.46
N ASN A 572 -12.84 -0.66 -7.75
CA ASN A 572 -13.12 -1.63 -6.69
C ASN A 572 -13.20 -3.04 -7.30
N LEU A 573 -12.38 -3.96 -6.79
CA LEU A 573 -12.16 -5.27 -7.39
C LEU A 573 -13.13 -6.37 -6.90
N SER A 574 -13.77 -6.25 -5.73
CA SER A 574 -14.91 -7.09 -5.32
C SER A 574 -15.50 -6.61 -3.99
N GLY A 575 -16.83 -6.49 -3.89
CA GLY A 575 -17.54 -6.07 -2.68
C GLY A 575 -17.30 -4.60 -2.37
N SER A 576 -18.18 -3.69 -2.80
CA SER A 576 -17.98 -2.25 -2.56
C SER A 576 -17.96 -1.87 -1.07
N ILE A 577 -18.83 -2.50 -0.28
CA ILE A 577 -19.04 -2.16 1.14
C ILE A 577 -18.36 -3.15 2.07
N LEU A 578 -18.63 -4.45 1.92
CA LEU A 578 -18.26 -5.45 2.93
C LEU A 578 -17.51 -6.64 2.30
N LYS A 579 -16.44 -7.08 2.96
CA LYS A 579 -15.70 -8.31 2.65
C LYS A 579 -15.49 -9.09 3.93
N ILE A 580 -15.75 -10.40 3.90
CA ILE A 580 -15.61 -11.28 5.07
C ILE A 580 -14.81 -12.52 4.68
N SER A 581 -13.83 -12.91 5.49
CA SER A 581 -12.97 -14.07 5.23
C SER A 581 -12.43 -14.74 6.49
N GLY A 582 -11.95 -15.98 6.37
CA GLY A 582 -11.05 -16.60 7.34
C GLY A 582 -11.63 -16.94 8.71
N ASN A 583 -12.78 -17.62 8.77
CA ASN A 583 -13.58 -17.96 9.96
C ASN A 583 -14.32 -16.78 10.63
N SER A 584 -14.26 -15.57 10.07
CA SER A 584 -14.94 -14.39 10.63
C SER A 584 -16.48 -14.49 10.59
N TYR A 585 -17.13 -13.76 11.49
CA TYR A 585 -18.59 -13.66 11.61
C TYR A 585 -19.03 -12.20 11.54
N VAL A 586 -20.08 -11.89 10.76
CA VAL A 586 -20.71 -10.57 10.74
C VAL A 586 -22.22 -10.66 10.93
N ASN A 587 -22.75 -9.81 11.81
CA ASN A 587 -24.17 -9.47 11.89
C ASN A 587 -24.43 -8.15 11.14
N PHE A 588 -25.43 -8.12 10.26
CA PHE A 588 -25.77 -6.98 9.42
C PHE A 588 -27.28 -6.73 9.53
N GLU A 589 -27.66 -5.82 10.41
CA GLU A 589 -29.03 -5.69 10.91
C GLU A 589 -29.56 -4.24 10.78
N ASN A 590 -30.81 -4.08 10.33
CA ASN A 590 -31.46 -2.76 10.18
C ASN A 590 -30.71 -1.77 9.25
N ASN A 591 -29.87 -2.26 8.33
CA ASN A 591 -29.02 -1.40 7.50
C ASN A 591 -29.69 -1.03 6.17
N ASN A 592 -29.31 0.11 5.61
CA ASN A 592 -29.71 0.53 4.26
C ASN A 592 -28.49 0.68 3.34
N VAL A 593 -28.52 0.02 2.19
CA VAL A 593 -27.48 0.08 1.16
C VAL A 593 -28.12 0.55 -0.13
N ASN A 594 -27.66 1.69 -0.67
CA ASN A 594 -28.20 2.28 -1.89
C ASN A 594 -27.10 2.77 -2.85
N ASP A 595 -27.35 2.65 -4.16
CA ASP A 595 -26.50 3.15 -5.25
C ASP A 595 -25.04 2.71 -5.13
N CYS A 596 -24.79 1.40 -4.94
CA CYS A 596 -23.43 0.88 -4.74
C CYS A 596 -22.92 0.11 -5.97
N TYR A 597 -21.64 0.30 -6.32
CA TYR A 597 -21.06 -0.25 -7.55
C TYR A 597 -19.76 -1.01 -7.31
N CYS A 598 -19.64 -2.18 -7.97
CA CYS A 598 -18.38 -2.91 -8.08
C CYS A 598 -18.04 -3.16 -9.55
N ALA A 599 -16.77 -2.99 -9.94
CA ALA A 599 -16.33 -3.19 -11.33
C ALA A 599 -16.22 -4.67 -11.74
N GLU A 600 -16.16 -5.59 -10.77
CA GLU A 600 -16.19 -7.03 -11.01
C GLU A 600 -17.49 -7.65 -10.47
N SER A 601 -17.42 -8.53 -9.46
CA SER A 601 -18.54 -9.28 -8.92
C SER A 601 -18.82 -8.92 -7.46
N GLY A 602 -20.10 -8.95 -7.08
CA GLY A 602 -20.57 -8.57 -5.74
C GLY A 602 -20.68 -7.06 -5.62
N GLY A 603 -21.81 -6.49 -6.06
CA GLY A 603 -22.02 -5.03 -6.08
C GLY A 603 -21.91 -4.36 -4.70
N ALA A 604 -22.17 -5.10 -3.62
CA ALA A 604 -22.06 -4.63 -2.23
C ALA A 604 -21.16 -5.51 -1.34
N ILE A 605 -21.29 -6.84 -1.40
CA ILE A 605 -20.72 -7.76 -0.40
C ILE A 605 -19.92 -8.90 -1.07
N ASN A 606 -18.74 -9.22 -0.50
CA ASN A 606 -17.91 -10.38 -0.83
C ASN A 606 -17.80 -11.33 0.38
N LEU A 607 -18.05 -12.62 0.15
CA LEU A 607 -17.82 -13.71 1.10
C LEU A 607 -16.71 -14.62 0.59
N SER A 608 -15.64 -14.76 1.37
CA SER A 608 -14.45 -15.55 1.03
C SER A 608 -14.16 -16.61 2.09
N LEU A 609 -13.50 -17.70 1.68
CA LEU A 609 -13.05 -18.80 2.56
C LEU A 609 -14.17 -19.34 3.48
N ASN A 610 -13.86 -19.79 4.70
CA ASN A 610 -14.91 -19.96 5.70
C ASN A 610 -15.31 -18.57 6.22
N SER A 611 -16.59 -18.21 6.21
CA SER A 611 -17.07 -16.95 6.80
C SER A 611 -18.59 -16.98 6.99
N THR A 612 -19.08 -16.38 8.07
CA THR A 612 -20.52 -16.33 8.38
C THR A 612 -21.05 -14.91 8.26
N LEU A 613 -22.19 -14.74 7.59
CA LEU A 613 -22.91 -13.48 7.48
C LEU A 613 -24.40 -13.69 7.80
N LYS A 614 -24.93 -12.85 8.68
CA LYS A 614 -26.39 -12.69 8.88
C LYS A 614 -26.82 -11.33 8.35
N ILE A 615 -27.87 -11.30 7.52
CA ILE A 615 -28.51 -10.08 7.02
C ILE A 615 -29.95 -10.09 7.56
N ASN A 616 -30.30 -9.17 8.44
CA ASN A 616 -31.63 -9.09 9.06
C ASN A 616 -32.25 -7.71 8.81
N ASN A 617 -33.54 -7.66 8.47
CA ASN A 617 -34.34 -6.42 8.36
C ASN A 617 -33.62 -5.28 7.60
N SER A 618 -32.87 -5.62 6.55
CA SER A 618 -32.00 -4.67 5.83
C SER A 618 -32.50 -4.45 4.41
N VAL A 619 -32.31 -3.25 3.88
CA VAL A 619 -32.66 -2.87 2.51
C VAL A 619 -31.39 -2.74 1.69
N ILE A 620 -31.33 -3.40 0.53
CA ILE A 620 -30.21 -3.32 -0.41
C ILE A 620 -30.76 -3.02 -1.80
N GLU A 621 -30.56 -1.80 -2.26
CA GLU A 621 -31.15 -1.30 -3.49
C GLU A 621 -30.18 -0.59 -4.44
N ASN A 622 -30.55 -0.59 -5.72
CA ASN A 622 -29.83 0.06 -6.83
C ASN A 622 -28.34 -0.37 -6.95
N CYS A 623 -27.93 -1.49 -6.35
CA CYS A 623 -26.55 -1.98 -6.43
C CYS A 623 -26.26 -2.60 -7.79
N LYS A 624 -25.03 -2.43 -8.28
CA LYS A 624 -24.62 -2.95 -9.59
C LYS A 624 -23.23 -3.59 -9.57
N SER A 625 -23.11 -4.76 -10.20
CA SER A 625 -21.81 -5.40 -10.47
C SER A 625 -21.48 -5.41 -11.97
N GLY A 626 -20.19 -5.28 -12.28
CA GLY A 626 -19.68 -5.30 -13.66
C GLY A 626 -19.68 -6.69 -14.30
N LYS A 627 -19.71 -7.76 -13.51
CA LYS A 627 -19.76 -9.18 -13.91
C LYS A 627 -20.97 -9.89 -13.28
N ASN A 628 -20.76 -10.71 -12.25
CA ASN A 628 -21.75 -11.60 -11.65
C ASN A 628 -22.18 -11.10 -10.25
N GLY A 629 -23.33 -11.53 -9.75
CA GLY A 629 -23.79 -11.22 -8.38
C GLY A 629 -23.99 -9.73 -8.16
N GLY A 630 -25.15 -9.19 -8.53
CA GLY A 630 -25.41 -7.74 -8.47
C GLY A 630 -25.33 -7.16 -7.06
N VAL A 631 -25.40 -8.00 -6.02
CA VAL A 631 -25.18 -7.62 -4.62
C VAL A 631 -24.06 -8.44 -3.97
N LEU A 632 -24.15 -9.76 -4.03
CA LEU A 632 -23.34 -10.70 -3.24
C LEU A 632 -22.50 -11.61 -4.15
N TYR A 633 -21.23 -11.78 -3.80
CA TYR A 633 -20.29 -12.67 -4.48
C TYR A 633 -19.56 -13.58 -3.50
N PHE A 634 -19.37 -14.83 -3.91
CA PHE A 634 -18.66 -15.87 -3.17
C PHE A 634 -17.30 -16.15 -3.81
N ASN A 635 -16.28 -16.44 -3.02
CA ASN A 635 -14.92 -16.70 -3.47
C ASN A 635 -14.25 -17.82 -2.65
N ASN A 636 -14.21 -19.04 -3.19
CA ASN A 636 -13.78 -20.25 -2.48
C ASN A 636 -14.47 -20.41 -1.11
N TRP A 637 -15.78 -20.10 -1.06
CA TRP A 637 -16.51 -19.90 0.19
C TRP A 637 -17.10 -21.19 0.77
N LYS A 638 -17.05 -21.37 2.09
CA LYS A 638 -17.50 -22.59 2.80
C LYS A 638 -18.18 -22.37 4.16
N GLY A 639 -18.83 -21.22 4.36
CA GLY A 639 -19.46 -20.84 5.63
C GLY A 639 -20.99 -20.76 5.56
N ASN A 640 -21.59 -19.91 6.40
CA ASN A 640 -23.05 -19.80 6.51
C ASN A 640 -23.56 -18.39 6.15
N LEU A 641 -24.55 -18.31 5.27
CA LEU A 641 -25.27 -17.09 4.94
C LEU A 641 -26.73 -17.25 5.37
N ASN A 642 -27.20 -16.36 6.25
CA ASN A 642 -28.61 -16.34 6.69
C ASN A 642 -29.20 -14.96 6.43
N ILE A 643 -30.29 -14.89 5.66
CA ILE A 643 -30.96 -13.65 5.28
C ILE A 643 -32.40 -13.71 5.77
N LYS A 644 -32.83 -12.71 6.54
CA LYS A 644 -34.19 -12.64 7.08
C LYS A 644 -34.80 -11.26 6.91
N GLN A 645 -36.09 -11.19 6.60
CA GLN A 645 -36.88 -9.95 6.65
C GLN A 645 -36.31 -8.80 5.80
N SER A 646 -35.53 -9.12 4.76
CA SER A 646 -34.70 -8.15 4.04
C SER A 646 -35.20 -7.91 2.62
N GLU A 647 -34.98 -6.71 2.09
CA GLU A 647 -35.51 -6.28 0.79
C GLU A 647 -34.39 -5.97 -0.20
N PHE A 648 -34.43 -6.61 -1.37
CA PHE A 648 -33.47 -6.42 -2.46
C PHE A 648 -34.19 -5.81 -3.67
N LYS A 649 -33.89 -4.54 -4.00
CA LYS A 649 -34.61 -3.77 -5.04
C LYS A 649 -33.70 -3.25 -6.15
N ASN A 650 -34.14 -3.34 -7.41
CA ASN A 650 -33.47 -2.72 -8.57
C ASN A 650 -31.99 -3.13 -8.78
N ASN A 651 -31.50 -4.18 -8.13
CA ASN A 651 -30.08 -4.56 -8.21
C ASN A 651 -29.75 -5.22 -9.54
N LYS A 652 -28.50 -5.10 -10.01
CA LYS A 652 -28.12 -5.53 -11.36
C LYS A 652 -26.75 -6.18 -11.47
N ALA A 653 -26.69 -7.36 -12.08
CA ALA A 653 -25.48 -7.92 -12.65
C ALA A 653 -25.42 -7.66 -14.17
N SER A 654 -24.22 -7.47 -14.74
CA SER A 654 -24.04 -7.45 -16.20
C SER A 654 -24.23 -8.85 -16.80
N ASN A 655 -23.71 -9.87 -16.11
CA ASN A 655 -23.69 -11.25 -16.55
C ASN A 655 -24.73 -12.05 -15.75
N ASN A 656 -24.33 -12.76 -14.69
CA ASN A 656 -25.19 -13.77 -14.06
C ASN A 656 -25.55 -13.42 -12.60
N GLY A 657 -26.80 -13.69 -12.20
CA GLY A 657 -27.24 -13.57 -10.82
C GLY A 657 -27.48 -12.13 -10.37
N GLY A 658 -28.72 -11.64 -10.47
CA GLY A 658 -29.04 -10.24 -10.15
C GLY A 658 -28.77 -9.88 -8.68
N ILE A 659 -28.81 -10.85 -7.77
CA ILE A 659 -28.33 -10.74 -6.39
C ILE A 659 -27.10 -11.64 -6.16
N PHE A 660 -27.19 -12.93 -6.50
CA PHE A 660 -26.19 -13.97 -6.18
C PHE A 660 -25.77 -14.81 -7.38
N ASN A 661 -24.51 -15.22 -7.41
CA ASN A 661 -23.97 -16.19 -8.37
C ASN A 661 -23.23 -17.33 -7.64
N ILE A 662 -23.75 -18.55 -7.74
CA ILE A 662 -23.17 -19.79 -7.20
C ILE A 662 -22.59 -20.58 -8.39
N ASP A 663 -21.38 -21.11 -8.26
CA ASP A 663 -20.70 -21.93 -9.27
C ASP A 663 -19.71 -22.90 -8.60
N GLY A 664 -19.36 -24.00 -9.28
CA GLY A 664 -18.48 -25.05 -8.74
C GLY A 664 -17.11 -24.57 -8.28
N ASN A 665 -16.64 -23.44 -8.81
CA ASN A 665 -15.35 -22.83 -8.47
C ASN A 665 -15.42 -21.81 -7.32
N ASN A 666 -16.61 -21.37 -6.88
CA ASN A 666 -16.74 -20.22 -5.97
C ASN A 666 -17.43 -20.54 -4.63
N VAL A 667 -18.21 -21.62 -4.55
CA VAL A 667 -18.81 -22.17 -3.33
C VAL A 667 -18.37 -23.64 -3.15
N LEU A 668 -18.02 -24.01 -1.92
CA LEU A 668 -17.50 -25.33 -1.55
C LEU A 668 -18.51 -26.12 -0.70
N GLU A 669 -18.26 -27.42 -0.54
CA GLU A 669 -19.17 -28.44 0.02
C GLU A 669 -19.86 -28.07 1.35
N ASN A 670 -19.15 -27.44 2.29
CA ASN A 670 -19.68 -27.16 3.63
C ASN A 670 -20.45 -25.83 3.73
N ALA A 671 -20.67 -25.13 2.62
CA ALA A 671 -21.43 -23.88 2.62
C ALA A 671 -22.93 -24.11 2.89
N ASN A 672 -23.60 -23.18 3.56
CA ASN A 672 -25.06 -23.17 3.70
C ASN A 672 -25.63 -21.76 3.46
N ILE A 673 -26.75 -21.68 2.77
CA ILE A 673 -27.48 -20.45 2.46
C ILE A 673 -28.95 -20.64 2.85
N SER A 674 -29.42 -19.81 3.77
CA SER A 674 -30.83 -19.76 4.20
C SER A 674 -31.36 -18.36 3.96
N ILE A 675 -32.54 -18.25 3.35
CA ILE A 675 -33.25 -16.99 3.12
C ILE A 675 -34.69 -17.19 3.61
N ASP A 676 -35.25 -16.22 4.33
CA ASP A 676 -36.57 -16.33 4.96
C ASP A 676 -37.26 -14.95 4.98
N ASP A 677 -38.58 -14.90 4.77
CA ASP A 677 -39.42 -13.69 4.88
C ASP A 677 -38.85 -12.46 4.11
N SER A 678 -38.22 -12.69 2.95
CA SER A 678 -37.43 -11.66 2.24
C SER A 678 -38.03 -11.31 0.87
N LYS A 679 -37.77 -10.10 0.37
CA LYS A 679 -38.38 -9.57 -0.87
C LYS A 679 -37.34 -9.29 -1.94
N PHE A 680 -37.64 -9.65 -3.18
CA PHE A 680 -36.81 -9.43 -4.35
C PHE A 680 -37.63 -8.74 -5.44
N ILE A 681 -37.36 -7.44 -5.67
CA ILE A 681 -38.18 -6.58 -6.52
C ILE A 681 -37.33 -5.95 -7.65
N ASN A 682 -37.73 -6.16 -8.91
CA ASN A 682 -37.13 -5.51 -10.10
C ASN A 682 -35.60 -5.69 -10.24
N ASN A 683 -35.04 -6.79 -9.71
CA ASN A 683 -33.62 -7.13 -9.88
C ASN A 683 -33.37 -7.72 -11.28
N SER A 684 -32.14 -7.60 -11.80
CA SER A 684 -31.85 -8.01 -13.17
C SER A 684 -30.46 -8.59 -13.42
N ALA A 685 -30.39 -9.52 -14.38
CA ALA A 685 -29.17 -10.13 -14.92
C ALA A 685 -29.39 -10.58 -16.38
N ASN A 686 -28.36 -11.13 -17.02
CA ASN A 686 -28.50 -11.86 -18.28
C ASN A 686 -29.16 -13.24 -18.03
N LEU A 687 -28.68 -13.97 -17.02
CA LEU A 687 -29.21 -15.25 -16.55
C LEU A 687 -29.43 -15.22 -15.03
N GLY A 688 -30.56 -15.75 -14.55
CA GLY A 688 -30.89 -15.77 -13.12
C GLY A 688 -31.12 -14.36 -12.56
N GLY A 689 -32.33 -13.81 -12.76
CA GLY A 689 -32.67 -12.44 -12.38
C GLY A 689 -32.51 -12.13 -10.89
N ILE A 690 -32.50 -13.17 -10.04
CA ILE A 690 -32.12 -13.10 -8.63
C ILE A 690 -30.90 -13.99 -8.36
N ILE A 691 -30.99 -15.29 -8.67
CA ILE A 691 -29.93 -16.27 -8.43
C ILE A 691 -29.58 -17.01 -9.71
N TYR A 692 -28.29 -17.02 -10.04
CA TYR A 692 -27.70 -17.96 -10.99
C TYR A 692 -26.93 -19.04 -10.24
N ILE A 693 -27.10 -20.28 -10.67
CA ILE A 693 -26.36 -21.45 -10.20
C ILE A 693 -25.75 -22.10 -11.44
N GLY A 694 -24.42 -22.17 -11.49
CA GLY A 694 -23.62 -22.69 -12.62
C GLY A 694 -23.39 -24.20 -12.57
N THR A 695 -22.39 -24.67 -13.30
CA THR A 695 -21.99 -26.09 -13.34
C THR A 695 -21.25 -26.46 -12.05
N VAL A 696 -22.01 -26.81 -11.01
CA VAL A 696 -21.45 -27.19 -9.71
C VAL A 696 -20.67 -28.51 -9.82
N THR A 697 -19.35 -28.43 -9.73
CA THR A 697 -18.45 -29.58 -9.71
C THR A 697 -18.54 -30.32 -8.38
N SER A 698 -19.41 -31.33 -8.32
CA SER A 698 -19.54 -32.40 -7.31
C SER A 698 -19.69 -32.06 -5.82
N ASN A 699 -19.44 -30.81 -5.41
CA ASN A 699 -19.11 -30.52 -4.02
C ASN A 699 -20.27 -29.87 -3.24
N PHE A 700 -20.99 -28.89 -3.79
CA PHE A 700 -22.10 -28.20 -3.10
C PHE A 700 -23.47 -28.80 -3.49
N ASP A 701 -24.21 -29.39 -2.54
CA ASP A 701 -25.57 -29.88 -2.79
C ASP A 701 -26.59 -28.74 -2.67
N VAL A 702 -26.85 -28.10 -3.80
CA VAL A 702 -27.82 -27.01 -3.92
C VAL A 702 -29.17 -27.32 -3.25
N THR A 703 -29.66 -28.57 -3.28
CA THR A 703 -30.98 -28.91 -2.74
C THR A 703 -31.03 -29.09 -1.23
N ASN A 704 -29.89 -29.37 -0.60
CA ASN A 704 -29.78 -29.48 0.86
C ASN A 704 -29.21 -28.20 1.50
N ASN A 705 -28.30 -27.51 0.80
CA ASN A 705 -27.54 -26.38 1.30
C ASN A 705 -28.11 -24.99 0.95
N LEU A 706 -29.06 -24.88 0.00
CA LEU A 706 -29.77 -23.62 -0.30
C LEU A 706 -31.27 -23.77 -0.01
N LYS A 707 -31.82 -22.90 0.84
CA LYS A 707 -33.27 -22.84 1.14
C LYS A 707 -33.76 -21.40 1.14
N ILE A 708 -34.94 -21.18 0.57
CA ILE A 708 -35.62 -19.88 0.55
C ILE A 708 -37.09 -20.08 0.91
N THR A 709 -37.50 -19.51 2.04
CA THR A 709 -38.85 -19.67 2.61
C THR A 709 -39.59 -18.35 2.73
N ASN A 710 -40.93 -18.40 2.69
CA ASN A 710 -41.83 -17.26 2.91
C ASN A 710 -41.48 -15.98 2.09
N SER A 711 -40.91 -16.09 0.89
CA SER A 711 -40.22 -14.98 0.22
C SER A 711 -40.97 -14.47 -1.01
N HIS A 712 -40.93 -13.15 -1.22
CA HIS A 712 -41.72 -12.48 -2.27
C HIS A 712 -40.88 -12.07 -3.48
N TYR A 713 -41.42 -12.29 -4.68
CA TYR A 713 -40.76 -12.05 -5.95
C TYR A 713 -41.61 -11.19 -6.88
N GLU A 714 -41.13 -10.00 -7.24
CA GLU A 714 -41.88 -9.06 -8.07
C GLU A 714 -41.01 -8.48 -9.20
N ASN A 715 -41.49 -8.54 -10.46
CA ASN A 715 -40.92 -7.79 -11.60
C ASN A 715 -39.40 -8.01 -11.91
N ASN A 716 -38.78 -9.09 -11.40
CA ASN A 716 -37.38 -9.45 -11.68
C ASN A 716 -37.18 -9.89 -13.14
N LYS A 717 -35.99 -9.66 -13.72
CA LYS A 717 -35.76 -9.77 -15.18
C LYS A 717 -34.46 -10.49 -15.54
N ALA A 718 -34.56 -11.48 -16.41
CA ALA A 718 -33.42 -12.10 -17.11
C ALA A 718 -33.82 -12.57 -18.51
N LYS A 719 -32.85 -12.92 -19.37
CA LYS A 719 -33.16 -13.61 -20.65
C LYS A 719 -33.70 -15.02 -20.43
N SER A 720 -33.25 -15.66 -19.35
CA SER A 720 -33.65 -16.98 -18.88
C SER A 720 -33.58 -17.02 -17.36
N GLY A 721 -34.64 -17.53 -16.71
CA GLY A 721 -34.77 -17.62 -15.26
C GLY A 721 -34.94 -16.26 -14.58
N GLU A 722 -36.17 -15.72 -14.52
CA GLU A 722 -36.45 -14.45 -13.82
C GLU A 722 -36.12 -14.52 -12.32
N ILE A 723 -36.34 -15.67 -11.69
CA ILE A 723 -35.97 -15.96 -10.30
C ILE A 723 -34.66 -16.76 -10.29
N PHE A 724 -34.69 -17.97 -10.88
CA PHE A 724 -33.60 -18.94 -10.87
C PHE A 724 -33.16 -19.35 -12.28
N PHE A 725 -31.84 -19.44 -12.46
CA PHE A 725 -31.22 -20.29 -13.48
C PHE A 725 -30.39 -21.38 -12.78
N ILE A 726 -30.71 -22.66 -13.00
CA ILE A 726 -30.24 -23.79 -12.17
C ILE A 726 -29.87 -25.04 -13.00
N SER A 727 -29.22 -26.06 -12.41
CA SER A 727 -28.89 -27.33 -13.09
C SER A 727 -30.11 -28.09 -13.61
N HIS A 728 -31.17 -28.23 -12.81
CA HIS A 728 -32.46 -28.78 -13.22
C HIS A 728 -33.58 -27.98 -12.53
N ALA A 729 -34.65 -27.62 -13.23
CA ALA A 729 -35.71 -26.76 -12.72
C ALA A 729 -36.53 -27.43 -11.60
N ASP A 730 -36.58 -28.77 -11.57
CA ASP A 730 -37.24 -29.53 -10.50
C ASP A 730 -36.58 -29.31 -9.11
N GLN A 731 -35.27 -29.05 -9.07
CA GLN A 731 -34.52 -28.77 -7.84
C GLN A 731 -35.06 -27.53 -7.13
N ALA A 732 -35.56 -26.53 -7.88
CA ALA A 732 -36.11 -25.33 -7.28
C ALA A 732 -37.39 -25.58 -6.46
N LYS A 733 -38.09 -26.72 -6.64
CA LYS A 733 -39.20 -27.16 -5.76
C LYS A 733 -38.77 -27.65 -4.37
N LYS A 734 -37.46 -27.93 -4.19
CA LYS A 734 -36.87 -28.27 -2.88
C LYS A 734 -36.23 -27.06 -2.19
N ILE A 735 -35.91 -26.04 -2.98
CA ILE A 735 -35.25 -24.80 -2.55
C ILE A 735 -36.30 -23.76 -2.13
N LEU A 736 -37.36 -23.61 -2.92
CA LEU A 736 -38.52 -22.75 -2.65
C LEU A 736 -39.58 -23.50 -1.86
N ASP A 737 -40.32 -22.78 -1.02
CA ASP A 737 -41.60 -23.25 -0.50
C ASP A 737 -42.59 -23.54 -1.65
N SER A 738 -43.44 -24.57 -1.47
CA SER A 738 -44.29 -25.09 -2.53
C SER A 738 -45.40 -24.13 -3.01
N SER A 739 -45.66 -23.06 -2.27
CA SER A 739 -46.56 -21.95 -2.66
C SER A 739 -45.93 -20.96 -3.63
N ASP A 740 -44.59 -20.87 -3.64
CA ASP A 740 -43.85 -19.76 -4.26
C ASP A 740 -43.18 -20.19 -5.58
N TYR A 741 -43.30 -21.46 -5.94
CA TYR A 741 -42.71 -22.04 -7.15
C TYR A 741 -43.56 -21.76 -8.39
N ASP A 742 -43.02 -20.92 -9.28
CA ASP A 742 -43.60 -20.58 -10.58
C ASP A 742 -42.72 -21.14 -11.72
N PHE A 743 -43.27 -22.08 -12.50
CA PHE A 743 -42.55 -22.75 -13.59
C PHE A 743 -42.08 -21.78 -14.68
N ASP A 744 -42.80 -20.68 -14.95
CA ASP A 744 -42.46 -19.77 -16.04
C ASP A 744 -41.28 -18.84 -15.67
N LYS A 745 -40.96 -18.75 -14.36
CA LYS A 745 -39.91 -17.88 -13.80
C LYS A 745 -38.62 -18.62 -13.42
N VAL A 746 -38.60 -19.94 -13.51
CA VAL A 746 -37.43 -20.80 -13.30
C VAL A 746 -37.01 -21.36 -14.65
N ASP A 747 -35.70 -21.35 -14.92
CA ASP A 747 -35.15 -21.98 -16.11
C ASP A 747 -33.89 -22.77 -15.76
N SER A 748 -33.43 -23.64 -16.65
CA SER A 748 -32.32 -24.54 -16.36
C SER A 748 -31.25 -24.58 -17.45
N HIS A 749 -30.11 -25.16 -17.07
CA HIS A 749 -29.07 -25.57 -17.99
C HIS A 749 -29.62 -26.53 -19.06
N PRO A 750 -28.98 -26.59 -20.25
CA PRO A 750 -29.37 -27.55 -21.27
C PRO A 750 -29.21 -28.96 -20.70
N CYS A 751 -30.24 -29.79 -20.89
CA CYS A 751 -30.25 -31.17 -20.43
C CYS A 751 -30.81 -32.14 -21.47
N ASP A 752 -31.53 -31.68 -22.48
CA ASP A 752 -32.14 -32.56 -23.47
C ASP A 752 -31.80 -32.19 -24.92
N LEU A 753 -31.81 -33.22 -25.76
CA LEU A 753 -31.66 -33.15 -27.19
C LEU A 753 -33.00 -33.58 -27.81
N SER A 754 -33.52 -32.80 -28.75
CA SER A 754 -34.89 -32.95 -29.30
C SER A 754 -34.94 -32.72 -30.80
N TRP A 755 -35.89 -33.35 -31.49
CA TRP A 755 -36.23 -33.02 -32.89
C TRP A 755 -37.15 -31.80 -33.04
N ASN A 756 -37.63 -31.21 -31.94
CA ASN A 756 -38.52 -30.05 -31.91
C ASN A 756 -37.95 -28.97 -30.98
N ASN A 757 -38.11 -27.69 -31.36
CA ASN A 757 -37.59 -26.53 -30.64
C ASN A 757 -38.44 -26.05 -29.46
N SER A 758 -39.59 -26.68 -29.22
CA SER A 758 -40.61 -26.24 -28.24
C SER A 758 -41.07 -27.34 -27.29
N ASN A 759 -40.75 -28.60 -27.58
CA ASN A 759 -41.16 -29.78 -26.83
C ASN A 759 -40.11 -30.88 -27.01
N LEU A 760 -39.92 -31.72 -25.99
CA LEU A 760 -39.02 -32.87 -26.07
C LEU A 760 -39.57 -33.97 -27.01
N VAL A 761 -38.87 -34.20 -28.12
CA VAL A 761 -39.15 -35.23 -29.11
C VAL A 761 -37.86 -36.01 -29.36
N THR A 762 -37.68 -37.12 -28.63
CA THR A 762 -36.47 -37.96 -28.72
C THR A 762 -36.50 -38.94 -29.89
N HIS A 763 -37.68 -39.23 -30.43
CA HIS A 763 -37.88 -40.09 -31.59
C HIS A 763 -38.78 -39.39 -32.62
N MET A 764 -38.37 -39.37 -33.89
CA MET A 764 -39.15 -38.79 -34.99
C MET A 764 -39.93 -39.88 -35.72
N ASN A 765 -41.26 -39.90 -35.53
CA ASN A 765 -42.20 -40.88 -36.11
C ASN A 765 -42.35 -40.84 -37.65
N ASP A 766 -41.54 -40.06 -38.37
CA ASP A 766 -41.64 -39.87 -39.82
C ASP A 766 -40.47 -40.56 -40.52
N THR A 767 -40.69 -41.82 -40.91
CA THR A 767 -39.69 -42.71 -41.49
C THR A 767 -39.10 -42.15 -42.79
N LYS A 768 -37.77 -41.98 -42.84
CA LYS A 768 -37.07 -41.47 -44.01
C LYS A 768 -36.71 -42.62 -44.96
N LYS A 769 -37.41 -42.70 -46.09
CA LYS A 769 -37.11 -43.64 -47.19
C LYS A 769 -35.95 -43.10 -48.03
N ILE A 770 -34.92 -43.93 -48.23
CA ILE A 770 -33.72 -43.61 -49.02
C ILE A 770 -33.18 -44.88 -49.72
N MET A 771 -32.35 -44.73 -50.74
CA MET A 771 -31.64 -45.87 -51.37
C MET A 771 -30.18 -45.94 -50.92
N SER A 772 -29.55 -47.12 -51.01
CA SER A 772 -28.12 -47.29 -50.71
C SER A 772 -27.23 -46.40 -51.59
N GLY A 773 -26.63 -45.38 -50.99
CA GLY A 773 -25.79 -44.36 -51.62
C GLY A 773 -26.38 -42.94 -51.69
N ASP A 774 -27.65 -42.76 -51.30
CA ASP A 774 -28.32 -41.46 -51.26
C ASP A 774 -27.93 -40.63 -50.02
N ASN A 775 -28.07 -39.30 -50.14
CA ASN A 775 -27.94 -38.41 -48.97
C ASN A 775 -29.18 -38.56 -48.08
N ILE A 776 -29.00 -38.56 -46.77
CA ILE A 776 -30.04 -38.19 -45.81
C ILE A 776 -30.56 -36.80 -46.21
N PRO A 777 -31.89 -36.59 -46.32
CA PRO A 777 -32.43 -35.34 -46.84
C PRO A 777 -31.94 -34.12 -46.06
N ASN A 778 -31.43 -33.12 -46.80
CA ASN A 778 -30.89 -31.87 -46.24
C ASN A 778 -31.94 -31.19 -45.33
N GLY A 779 -31.64 -31.07 -44.03
CA GLY A 779 -32.49 -30.32 -43.10
C GLY A 779 -32.79 -30.97 -41.75
N LEU A 780 -32.17 -32.11 -41.39
CA LEU A 780 -32.28 -32.63 -40.02
C LEU A 780 -31.64 -31.65 -39.01
N LYS A 781 -32.48 -31.08 -38.15
CA LYS A 781 -32.09 -30.16 -37.09
C LYS A 781 -32.45 -30.75 -35.74
N ALA A 782 -31.44 -30.99 -34.92
CA ALA A 782 -31.62 -31.25 -33.50
C ALA A 782 -31.61 -29.92 -32.74
N TYR A 783 -32.40 -29.85 -31.68
CA TYR A 783 -32.54 -28.70 -30.79
C TYR A 783 -32.10 -29.09 -29.40
N ILE A 784 -31.40 -28.18 -28.72
CA ILE A 784 -30.99 -28.34 -27.33
C ILE A 784 -31.99 -27.61 -26.44
N LEU A 785 -32.61 -28.36 -25.54
CA LEU A 785 -33.63 -27.87 -24.63
C LEU A 785 -33.17 -27.93 -23.17
N SER A 786 -33.67 -27.02 -22.35
CA SER A 786 -33.78 -27.17 -20.90
C SER A 786 -34.89 -28.18 -20.54
N ASP A 787 -34.95 -28.61 -19.27
CA ASP A 787 -36.03 -29.48 -18.76
C ASP A 787 -37.41 -28.77 -18.73
N THR A 788 -37.42 -27.44 -18.87
CA THR A 788 -38.60 -26.60 -19.09
C THR A 788 -39.05 -26.54 -20.56
N ASN A 789 -38.42 -27.31 -21.46
CA ASN A 789 -38.60 -27.31 -22.92
C ASN A 789 -38.22 -25.98 -23.63
N ARG A 790 -37.46 -25.10 -22.98
CA ARG A 790 -37.00 -23.84 -23.58
C ARG A 790 -35.79 -24.10 -24.48
N LEU A 791 -35.76 -23.48 -25.67
CA LEU A 791 -34.61 -23.56 -26.57
C LEU A 791 -33.39 -22.85 -25.97
N TYR A 792 -32.26 -23.54 -25.87
CA TYR A 792 -31.00 -23.01 -25.33
C TYR A 792 -30.31 -22.04 -26.31
N ASN A 793 -30.77 -20.78 -26.35
CA ASN A 793 -30.25 -19.73 -27.24
C ASN A 793 -29.24 -18.78 -26.56
N ILE A 794 -28.42 -19.27 -25.64
CA ILE A 794 -27.61 -18.43 -24.74
C ILE A 794 -26.25 -17.97 -25.35
N ILE A 795 -25.92 -18.44 -26.56
CA ILE A 795 -24.75 -17.97 -27.32
C ILE A 795 -25.11 -16.70 -28.11
N ASP A 796 -25.08 -15.54 -27.45
CA ASP A 796 -25.08 -14.22 -28.10
C ASP A 796 -23.65 -13.78 -28.43
N GLU A 797 -23.48 -13.01 -29.51
CA GLU A 797 -22.18 -12.51 -30.01
C GLU A 797 -21.37 -11.66 -29.01
N SER A 798 -21.98 -11.23 -27.89
CA SER A 798 -21.35 -10.36 -26.89
C SER A 798 -20.52 -11.08 -25.81
N THR A 799 -20.60 -12.41 -25.67
CA THR A 799 -19.89 -13.16 -24.61
C THR A 799 -18.65 -13.88 -25.15
N ILE A 800 -17.48 -13.22 -25.04
CA ILE A 800 -16.19 -13.67 -25.57
C ILE A 800 -15.64 -14.94 -24.88
N ASP A 801 -16.12 -15.28 -23.67
CA ASP A 801 -15.70 -16.46 -22.91
C ASP A 801 -16.34 -17.80 -23.38
N SER A 802 -17.08 -17.81 -24.49
CA SER A 802 -18.08 -18.87 -24.80
C SER A 802 -17.61 -20.09 -25.61
N LEU A 803 -16.35 -20.16 -26.06
CA LEU A 803 -15.87 -21.33 -26.86
C LEU A 803 -15.91 -22.66 -26.08
N SER A 804 -15.80 -22.64 -24.75
CA SER A 804 -15.91 -23.84 -23.91
C SER A 804 -17.30 -24.46 -23.91
N ASN A 805 -18.33 -23.68 -24.26
CA ASN A 805 -19.73 -24.05 -24.11
C ASN A 805 -20.34 -24.55 -25.42
N VAL A 806 -19.53 -24.70 -26.47
CA VAL A 806 -19.94 -25.25 -27.77
C VAL A 806 -20.14 -26.76 -27.63
N MET A 807 -21.35 -27.21 -27.90
CA MET A 807 -21.75 -28.61 -27.88
C MET A 807 -21.59 -29.24 -29.27
N PHE A 808 -21.26 -30.53 -29.30
CA PHE A 808 -21.04 -31.30 -30.53
C PHE A 808 -21.83 -32.60 -30.48
N VAL A 809 -22.42 -32.97 -31.62
CA VAL A 809 -23.16 -34.23 -31.83
C VAL A 809 -22.54 -35.05 -32.95
N ASN A 810 -22.71 -36.38 -32.89
CA ASN A 810 -22.29 -37.33 -33.92
C ASN A 810 -23.49 -38.21 -34.34
N ALA A 811 -23.51 -38.64 -35.61
CA ALA A 811 -24.54 -39.49 -36.20
C ALA A 811 -24.05 -40.92 -36.51
N THR A 812 -24.82 -41.92 -36.07
CA THR A 812 -24.59 -43.36 -36.29
C THR A 812 -25.86 -44.06 -36.76
N ILE A 813 -25.73 -45.19 -37.45
CA ILE A 813 -26.85 -46.04 -37.86
C ILE A 813 -26.85 -47.34 -37.05
N LEU A 814 -28.04 -47.75 -36.62
CA LEU A 814 -28.31 -48.93 -35.84
C LEU A 814 -29.26 -49.85 -36.62
N ASP A 815 -29.25 -51.14 -36.28
CA ASP A 815 -30.30 -52.04 -36.72
C ASP A 815 -31.64 -51.72 -36.03
N LYS A 816 -32.72 -52.33 -36.52
CA LYS A 816 -34.08 -52.21 -35.95
C LYS A 816 -34.18 -52.61 -34.47
N ASP A 817 -33.23 -53.40 -33.97
CA ASP A 817 -33.18 -53.90 -32.59
C ASP A 817 -32.30 -52.98 -31.69
N GLY A 818 -31.74 -51.91 -32.26
CA GLY A 818 -31.01 -50.85 -31.55
C GLY A 818 -29.50 -51.08 -31.40
N ASN A 819 -28.92 -52.07 -32.06
CA ASN A 819 -27.48 -52.38 -31.99
C ASN A 819 -26.69 -51.75 -33.14
N PRO A 820 -25.36 -51.56 -33.02
CA PRO A 820 -24.53 -51.08 -34.12
C PRO A 820 -24.68 -51.96 -35.36
N SER A 821 -25.15 -51.36 -36.46
CA SER A 821 -25.48 -52.12 -37.67
C SER A 821 -24.22 -52.67 -38.35
N ASN A 822 -24.22 -53.98 -38.60
CA ASN A 822 -23.26 -54.64 -39.50
C ASN A 822 -23.80 -54.79 -40.93
N ASP A 823 -24.98 -54.23 -41.20
CA ASP A 823 -25.68 -54.32 -42.49
C ASP A 823 -25.97 -52.95 -43.12
N ALA A 824 -25.59 -51.85 -42.45
CA ALA A 824 -25.62 -50.48 -42.98
C ALA A 824 -24.57 -49.59 -42.27
N ILE A 825 -24.06 -48.55 -42.94
CA ILE A 825 -22.99 -47.66 -42.46
C ILE A 825 -23.17 -46.19 -42.87
N ILE A 826 -22.58 -45.29 -42.05
CA ILE A 826 -22.45 -43.82 -42.16
C ILE A 826 -22.97 -43.18 -43.45
N MET A 827 -22.16 -42.57 -44.33
CA MET A 827 -20.83 -41.93 -44.24
C MET A 827 -20.92 -40.41 -44.52
N GLY A 828 -19.82 -39.65 -44.41
CA GLY A 828 -19.79 -38.19 -44.64
C GLY A 828 -19.44 -37.42 -43.37
N ASP A 829 -19.84 -36.15 -43.29
CA ASP A 829 -19.62 -35.26 -42.14
C ASP A 829 -20.58 -35.62 -41.00
N ARG A 830 -20.26 -36.69 -40.25
CA ARG A 830 -21.11 -37.24 -39.19
C ARG A 830 -21.16 -36.39 -37.92
N GLU A 831 -20.16 -35.54 -37.73
CA GLU A 831 -19.99 -34.69 -36.55
C GLU A 831 -20.33 -33.24 -36.90
N THR A 832 -21.13 -32.60 -36.05
CA THR A 832 -21.53 -31.19 -36.23
C THR A 832 -21.61 -30.47 -34.88
N PHE A 833 -21.39 -29.16 -34.88
CA PHE A 833 -21.51 -28.32 -33.71
C PHE A 833 -22.91 -27.71 -33.62
N CYS A 834 -23.33 -27.39 -32.40
CA CYS A 834 -24.61 -26.76 -32.12
C CYS A 834 -24.41 -25.26 -31.92
N TRP A 835 -25.17 -24.43 -32.63
CA TRP A 835 -25.14 -22.97 -32.52
C TRP A 835 -26.52 -22.43 -32.18
N SER A 836 -26.62 -21.48 -31.25
CA SER A 836 -27.92 -20.93 -30.79
C SER A 836 -28.95 -22.01 -30.40
N GLY A 837 -28.48 -23.13 -29.83
CA GLY A 837 -29.31 -24.27 -29.45
C GLY A 837 -29.74 -25.18 -30.61
N VAL A 838 -29.19 -25.01 -31.82
CA VAL A 838 -29.53 -25.80 -33.01
C VAL A 838 -28.31 -26.53 -33.55
N CYS A 839 -28.37 -27.86 -33.63
CA CYS A 839 -27.37 -28.71 -34.28
C CYS A 839 -27.91 -29.13 -35.66
N SER A 840 -27.25 -28.73 -36.75
CA SER A 840 -27.69 -29.06 -38.12
C SER A 840 -26.80 -30.13 -38.72
N LEU A 841 -27.38 -31.27 -39.11
CA LEU A 841 -26.67 -32.35 -39.80
C LEU A 841 -26.82 -32.18 -41.31
N ASN A 842 -25.71 -31.97 -42.02
CA ASN A 842 -25.67 -31.70 -43.46
C ASN A 842 -24.86 -32.79 -44.18
N SER A 843 -25.28 -33.18 -45.39
CA SER A 843 -24.45 -33.97 -46.34
C SER A 843 -23.89 -35.31 -45.83
N VAL A 844 -24.77 -36.17 -45.32
CA VAL A 844 -24.43 -37.54 -44.87
C VAL A 844 -25.11 -38.58 -45.77
N LYS A 845 -24.40 -39.61 -46.24
CA LYS A 845 -24.85 -40.62 -47.22
C LYS A 845 -24.93 -42.04 -46.66
N VAL A 846 -26.12 -42.62 -46.58
CA VAL A 846 -26.29 -43.98 -46.01
C VAL A 846 -26.02 -45.07 -47.06
N TYR A 847 -25.29 -46.09 -46.67
CA TYR A 847 -25.03 -47.29 -47.47
C TYR A 847 -25.44 -48.54 -46.68
N GLY A 848 -26.10 -49.50 -47.30
CA GLY A 848 -26.55 -50.70 -46.59
C GLY A 848 -27.39 -51.64 -47.44
N LYS A 849 -27.81 -52.76 -46.84
CA LYS A 849 -28.79 -53.68 -47.43
C LYS A 849 -30.20 -53.11 -47.35
N THR A 850 -31.13 -53.65 -48.12
CA THR A 850 -32.56 -53.34 -48.00
C THR A 850 -33.07 -53.73 -46.61
N GLY A 851 -33.76 -52.81 -45.93
CA GLY A 851 -34.30 -53.05 -44.59
C GLY A 851 -34.60 -51.78 -43.80
N ASP A 852 -35.17 -51.97 -42.61
CA ASP A 852 -35.45 -50.90 -41.66
C ASP A 852 -34.30 -50.74 -40.65
N TYR A 853 -33.85 -49.50 -40.49
CA TYR A 853 -32.74 -49.09 -39.66
C TYR A 853 -33.10 -47.86 -38.82
N ILE A 854 -32.31 -47.58 -37.79
CA ILE A 854 -32.51 -46.42 -36.91
C ILE A 854 -31.29 -45.50 -37.04
N LEU A 855 -31.49 -44.27 -37.51
CA LEU A 855 -30.48 -43.21 -37.44
C LEU A 855 -30.50 -42.61 -36.04
N GLN A 856 -29.35 -42.59 -35.37
CA GLN A 856 -29.16 -42.01 -34.05
C GLN A 856 -28.23 -40.80 -34.14
N ILE A 857 -28.64 -39.69 -33.55
CA ILE A 857 -27.75 -38.55 -33.23
C ILE A 857 -27.52 -38.54 -31.73
N TYR A 858 -26.27 -38.44 -31.29
CA TYR A 858 -25.91 -38.41 -29.86
C TYR A 858 -24.83 -37.38 -29.55
N MET A 859 -24.83 -36.88 -28.32
CA MET A 859 -23.85 -35.92 -27.82
C MET A 859 -22.46 -36.55 -27.69
N ILE A 860 -21.45 -35.93 -28.30
CA ILE A 860 -20.02 -36.28 -28.15
C ILE A 860 -19.24 -35.27 -27.31
N SER A 861 -19.68 -34.01 -27.27
CA SER A 861 -19.16 -32.98 -26.36
C SER A 861 -20.33 -32.28 -25.69
N ASN A 862 -20.25 -32.18 -24.36
CA ASN A 862 -21.32 -31.67 -23.51
C ASN A 862 -21.24 -30.14 -23.26
N GLY A 863 -20.24 -29.44 -23.81
CA GLY A 863 -20.05 -28.00 -23.60
C GLY A 863 -19.88 -27.60 -22.13
N GLY A 864 -19.36 -28.50 -21.28
CA GLY A 864 -19.27 -28.33 -19.83
C GLY A 864 -20.51 -28.77 -19.03
N PHE A 865 -21.65 -29.00 -19.68
CA PHE A 865 -22.90 -29.36 -19.02
C PHE A 865 -23.02 -30.88 -18.83
N ILE A 866 -22.73 -31.38 -17.63
CA ILE A 866 -22.77 -32.82 -17.29
C ILE A 866 -24.13 -33.46 -17.63
N SER A 867 -25.23 -32.70 -17.52
CA SER A 867 -26.61 -33.07 -17.91
C SER A 867 -26.74 -33.52 -19.37
N MET A 868 -25.91 -33.01 -20.28
CA MET A 868 -25.93 -33.34 -21.71
C MET A 868 -25.15 -34.63 -22.06
N ASN A 869 -24.46 -35.25 -21.10
CA ASN A 869 -23.71 -36.48 -21.35
C ASN A 869 -24.62 -37.61 -21.87
N SER A 870 -24.19 -38.26 -22.95
CA SER A 870 -24.85 -39.44 -23.53
C SER A 870 -26.31 -39.24 -23.98
N LYS A 871 -26.79 -37.99 -24.07
CA LYS A 871 -28.11 -37.67 -24.62
C LYS A 871 -28.14 -38.00 -26.11
N LYS A 872 -29.25 -38.58 -26.57
CA LYS A 872 -29.41 -39.10 -27.93
C LYS A 872 -30.86 -39.02 -28.41
N ILE A 873 -31.02 -38.86 -29.72
CA ILE A 873 -32.31 -38.86 -30.42
C ILE A 873 -32.25 -39.81 -31.62
N THR A 874 -33.39 -40.33 -32.06
CA THR A 874 -33.47 -41.28 -33.17
C THR A 874 -34.54 -40.91 -34.21
N VAL A 875 -34.36 -41.38 -35.43
CA VAL A 875 -35.35 -41.32 -36.51
C VAL A 875 -35.27 -42.62 -37.33
N ASP A 876 -36.41 -43.16 -37.73
CA ASP A 876 -36.46 -44.38 -38.53
C ASP A 876 -36.04 -44.08 -39.98
N VAL A 877 -35.26 -45.00 -40.55
CA VAL A 877 -34.72 -44.91 -41.91
C VAL A 877 -34.89 -46.26 -42.60
N THR A 878 -35.68 -46.30 -43.66
CA THR A 878 -35.84 -47.51 -44.49
C THR A 878 -34.94 -47.38 -45.72
N ILE A 879 -34.05 -48.36 -45.91
CA ILE A 879 -33.29 -48.52 -47.15
C ILE A 879 -34.14 -49.37 -48.10
N GLU A 880 -34.60 -48.76 -49.20
CA GLU A 880 -35.44 -49.42 -50.21
C GLU A 880 -34.59 -50.11 -51.30
N GLU A 881 -35.21 -51.05 -52.04
CA GLU A 881 -34.53 -51.73 -53.15
C GLU A 881 -34.17 -50.75 -54.28
N CYS A 882 -33.04 -50.99 -54.94
CA CYS A 882 -32.54 -50.12 -56.01
C CYS A 882 -33.41 -50.19 -57.27
N ASP A 883 -33.90 -49.04 -57.74
CA ASP A 883 -34.65 -48.89 -59.00
C ASP A 883 -33.81 -48.41 -60.19
N ARG A 884 -32.53 -48.09 -59.97
CA ARG A 884 -31.59 -47.55 -60.98
C ARG A 884 -30.94 -48.66 -61.82
N THR A 885 -30.36 -48.27 -62.95
CA THR A 885 -29.96 -49.23 -64.00
C THR A 885 -28.78 -50.14 -63.63
N PHE A 886 -27.95 -49.80 -62.64
CA PHE A 886 -26.82 -50.61 -62.21
C PHE A 886 -26.72 -50.68 -60.68
N SER A 887 -26.42 -51.88 -60.16
CA SER A 887 -26.19 -52.12 -58.74
C SER A 887 -24.98 -53.02 -58.57
N LYS A 888 -23.94 -52.50 -57.91
CA LYS A 888 -22.66 -53.18 -57.65
C LYS A 888 -21.80 -52.40 -56.65
N ASP A 889 -21.17 -53.07 -55.70
CA ASP A 889 -20.10 -52.49 -54.88
C ASP A 889 -18.82 -52.27 -55.71
N TYR A 890 -18.74 -51.12 -56.40
CA TYR A 890 -17.53 -50.71 -57.11
C TYR A 890 -16.54 -49.92 -56.23
N LEU A 891 -16.91 -49.60 -54.98
CA LEU A 891 -16.06 -48.90 -54.01
C LEU A 891 -15.37 -49.85 -53.00
N ASN A 892 -15.69 -51.15 -53.03
CA ASN A 892 -15.26 -52.17 -52.07
C ASN A 892 -15.61 -51.80 -50.62
N ILE A 893 -16.78 -51.21 -50.39
CA ILE A 893 -17.27 -50.81 -49.05
C ILE A 893 -18.08 -51.90 -48.34
N GLY A 894 -18.33 -53.04 -48.99
CA GLY A 894 -19.06 -54.19 -48.46
C GLY A 894 -20.56 -54.20 -48.78
N TYR A 895 -21.06 -53.22 -49.54
CA TYR A 895 -22.47 -53.03 -49.85
C TYR A 895 -22.67 -52.61 -51.30
N ASP A 896 -23.67 -53.19 -51.96
CA ASP A 896 -24.07 -52.75 -53.28
C ASP A 896 -24.69 -51.34 -53.23
N ILE A 897 -24.26 -50.51 -54.17
CA ILE A 897 -24.66 -49.10 -54.29
C ILE A 897 -25.64 -48.99 -55.46
N CYS A 898 -26.64 -48.13 -55.36
CA CYS A 898 -27.62 -47.88 -56.42
C CYS A 898 -27.17 -46.71 -57.33
N TYR A 899 -26.71 -46.98 -58.55
CA TYR A 899 -26.10 -45.97 -59.43
C TYR A 899 -26.43 -46.15 -60.92
N ASP A 900 -26.28 -45.09 -61.71
CA ASP A 900 -26.29 -45.13 -63.18
C ASP A 900 -24.85 -45.19 -63.72
N PRO A 901 -24.58 -45.84 -64.86
CA PRO A 901 -23.26 -46.36 -65.17
C PRO A 901 -22.27 -45.25 -65.52
N VAL A 902 -21.10 -45.28 -64.87
CA VAL A 902 -19.95 -44.41 -65.19
C VAL A 902 -18.70 -45.28 -65.38
N CYS A 903 -17.90 -44.97 -66.39
CA CYS A 903 -16.77 -45.80 -66.80
C CYS A 903 -15.71 -46.00 -65.71
N SER A 904 -15.22 -47.24 -65.62
CA SER A 904 -14.51 -47.73 -64.44
C SER A 904 -13.05 -47.27 -64.25
N LYS A 905 -12.41 -46.65 -65.25
CA LYS A 905 -11.00 -46.17 -65.10
C LYS A 905 -10.58 -45.02 -66.01
N CYS A 906 -11.49 -44.08 -66.26
CA CYS A 906 -11.17 -42.74 -66.73
C CYS A 906 -11.46 -41.80 -65.57
N VAL A 907 -10.51 -41.66 -64.64
CA VAL A 907 -10.85 -40.98 -63.36
C VAL A 907 -11.22 -39.52 -63.59
N HIS A 908 -10.52 -38.86 -64.51
CA HIS A 908 -10.77 -37.48 -64.96
C HIS A 908 -10.46 -37.44 -66.46
N GLY A 909 -11.51 -37.33 -67.27
CA GLY A 909 -11.44 -37.51 -68.71
C GLY A 909 -12.72 -38.11 -69.28
N LYS A 910 -12.92 -37.95 -70.59
CA LYS A 910 -14.04 -38.58 -71.29
C LYS A 910 -13.73 -40.05 -71.61
N CYS A 911 -14.69 -40.89 -71.24
CA CYS A 911 -14.70 -42.30 -71.59
C CYS A 911 -15.39 -42.49 -72.95
N THR A 912 -14.77 -43.28 -73.83
CA THR A 912 -15.36 -43.64 -75.13
C THR A 912 -15.94 -45.06 -75.15
N ASP A 913 -15.30 -45.99 -74.42
CA ASP A 913 -15.90 -47.26 -73.97
C ASP A 913 -15.06 -47.82 -72.80
N ASN A 914 -15.54 -48.90 -72.18
CA ASN A 914 -15.05 -49.46 -70.92
C ASN A 914 -13.51 -49.62 -70.89
N GLN A 915 -12.85 -48.83 -70.02
CA GLN A 915 -11.41 -48.80 -69.73
C GLN A 915 -10.47 -48.09 -70.74
N ASN A 916 -10.95 -47.28 -71.68
CA ASN A 916 -10.10 -46.37 -72.48
C ASN A 916 -10.54 -44.90 -72.42
N CYS A 917 -9.56 -43.99 -72.29
CA CYS A 917 -9.76 -42.69 -71.65
C CYS A 917 -9.01 -41.54 -72.32
N GLU A 918 -9.68 -40.41 -72.50
CA GLU A 918 -9.10 -39.13 -72.93
C GLU A 918 -9.10 -38.16 -71.74
N CYS A 919 -7.95 -37.94 -71.11
CA CYS A 919 -7.88 -37.30 -69.79
C CYS A 919 -8.23 -35.80 -69.78
N ASP A 920 -8.94 -35.36 -68.75
CA ASP A 920 -9.24 -33.96 -68.48
C ASP A 920 -7.98 -33.21 -67.99
N ASP A 921 -7.97 -31.89 -68.14
CA ASP A 921 -6.94 -31.04 -67.54
C ASP A 921 -6.79 -31.33 -66.04
N GLU A 922 -5.53 -31.42 -65.60
CA GLU A 922 -5.04 -31.79 -64.26
C GLU A 922 -4.65 -33.28 -64.01
N TRP A 923 -4.76 -34.18 -65.00
CA TRP A 923 -4.52 -35.63 -64.82
C TRP A 923 -3.67 -36.31 -65.91
N ASP A 924 -2.98 -37.39 -65.56
CA ASP A 924 -2.00 -38.11 -66.39
C ASP A 924 -2.08 -39.64 -66.17
N GLY A 925 -1.48 -40.43 -67.06
CA GLY A 925 -1.46 -41.91 -67.00
C GLY A 925 -2.53 -42.60 -67.86
N ILE A 926 -2.31 -43.90 -68.12
CA ILE A 926 -3.12 -44.73 -69.04
C ILE A 926 -4.59 -44.86 -68.58
N SER A 927 -4.86 -44.67 -67.29
CA SER A 927 -6.22 -44.66 -66.71
C SER A 927 -6.61 -43.30 -66.14
N CYS A 928 -5.91 -42.21 -66.54
CA CYS A 928 -6.00 -40.89 -65.90
C CYS A 928 -5.87 -40.97 -64.37
N ASP A 929 -5.02 -41.89 -63.89
CA ASP A 929 -4.91 -42.35 -62.51
C ASP A 929 -3.77 -41.68 -61.74
N LYS A 930 -2.91 -40.91 -62.43
CA LYS A 930 -1.81 -40.15 -61.82
C LYS A 930 -2.15 -38.67 -61.80
N ARG A 931 -2.33 -38.12 -60.60
CA ARG A 931 -2.43 -36.68 -60.37
C ARG A 931 -1.14 -35.97 -60.75
N PHE A 932 -1.22 -34.74 -61.27
CA PHE A 932 -0.02 -33.90 -61.31
C PHE A 932 0.54 -33.71 -59.89
N LYS A 933 1.87 -33.75 -59.79
CA LYS A 933 2.58 -33.51 -58.52
C LYS A 933 2.43 -32.06 -58.10
N TYR A 934 2.31 -31.83 -56.79
CA TYR A 934 2.20 -30.48 -56.24
C TYR A 934 3.44 -29.65 -56.60
N LYS A 935 3.23 -28.55 -57.34
CA LYS A 935 4.29 -27.61 -57.70
C LYS A 935 4.43 -26.57 -56.60
N TYR A 936 5.33 -26.85 -55.66
CA TYR A 936 5.68 -25.97 -54.54
C TYR A 936 5.96 -24.54 -55.00
N SER A 937 5.52 -23.55 -54.22
CA SER A 937 5.69 -22.15 -54.57
C SER A 937 7.14 -21.69 -54.38
N LEU A 938 7.88 -21.61 -55.49
CA LEU A 938 9.25 -21.08 -55.51
C LEU A 938 9.31 -19.63 -55.02
N ALA A 939 8.24 -18.84 -55.24
CA ALA A 939 8.15 -17.47 -54.73
C ALA A 939 8.13 -17.43 -53.19
N LEU A 940 7.29 -18.27 -52.55
CA LEU A 940 7.26 -18.37 -51.09
C LEU A 940 8.60 -18.84 -50.54
N ARG A 941 9.23 -19.84 -51.17
CA ARG A 941 10.59 -20.29 -50.80
C ARG A 941 11.59 -19.13 -50.75
N ILE A 942 11.71 -18.40 -51.86
CA ILE A 942 12.70 -17.32 -52.01
C ILE A 942 12.42 -16.20 -50.99
N ILE A 943 11.16 -15.83 -50.76
CA ILE A 943 10.78 -14.82 -49.77
C ILE A 943 11.26 -15.21 -48.37
N PHE A 944 10.99 -16.44 -47.92
CA PHE A 944 11.40 -16.87 -46.57
C PHE A 944 12.89 -17.19 -46.45
N GLU A 945 13.54 -17.67 -47.51
CA GLU A 945 15.01 -17.79 -47.55
C GLU A 945 15.69 -16.41 -47.42
N ILE A 946 15.15 -15.36 -48.05
CA ILE A 946 15.63 -13.97 -47.89
C ILE A 946 15.39 -13.45 -46.46
N ILE A 947 14.20 -13.66 -45.89
CA ILE A 947 13.89 -13.23 -44.51
C ILE A 947 14.81 -13.92 -43.49
N CYS A 948 15.06 -15.22 -43.64
CA CYS A 948 15.99 -15.97 -42.81
C CYS A 948 17.45 -15.53 -43.03
N ALA A 949 17.86 -15.22 -44.27
CA ALA A 949 19.20 -14.69 -44.56
C ALA A 949 19.43 -13.31 -43.91
N ILE A 950 18.46 -12.40 -43.99
CA ILE A 950 18.50 -11.10 -43.31
C ILE A 950 18.56 -11.30 -41.78
N SER A 951 17.74 -12.21 -41.24
CA SER A 951 17.74 -12.55 -39.81
C SER A 951 19.07 -13.15 -39.35
N ALA A 952 19.72 -13.96 -40.18
CA ALA A 952 21.03 -14.53 -39.91
C ALA A 952 22.14 -13.47 -39.96
N LEU A 953 22.11 -12.55 -40.93
CA LEU A 953 23.02 -11.41 -40.99
C LEU A 953 22.88 -10.50 -39.75
N PHE A 954 21.64 -10.25 -39.30
CA PHE A 954 21.39 -9.52 -38.06
C PHE A 954 21.93 -10.26 -36.82
N SER A 955 21.74 -11.59 -36.73
CA SER A 955 22.37 -12.40 -35.68
C SER A 955 23.90 -12.36 -35.72
N ILE A 956 24.53 -12.34 -36.90
CA ILE A 956 25.99 -12.17 -37.03
C ILE A 956 26.43 -10.79 -36.54
N PHE A 957 25.68 -9.73 -36.86
CA PHE A 957 25.92 -8.39 -36.33
C PHE A 957 25.80 -8.34 -34.79
N LEU A 958 24.80 -9.01 -34.21
CA LEU A 958 24.67 -9.13 -32.75
C LEU A 958 25.85 -9.88 -32.12
N ILE A 959 26.36 -10.96 -32.74
CA ILE A 959 27.58 -11.65 -32.26
C ILE A 959 28.77 -10.69 -32.25
N TYR A 960 28.96 -9.91 -33.31
CA TYR A 960 30.01 -8.89 -33.38
C TYR A 960 29.84 -7.82 -32.27
N GLY A 961 28.64 -7.27 -32.10
CA GLY A 961 28.34 -6.27 -31.06
C GLY A 961 28.55 -6.79 -29.63
N ILE A 962 28.21 -8.06 -29.35
CA ILE A 962 28.47 -8.69 -28.04
C ILE A 962 29.98 -8.96 -27.85
N TRP A 963 30.70 -9.34 -28.89
CA TRP A 963 32.14 -9.63 -28.82
C TRP A 963 32.99 -8.36 -28.65
N ALA A 964 32.67 -7.30 -29.41
CA ALA A 964 33.34 -6.01 -29.33
C ALA A 964 33.16 -5.38 -27.94
N ASN A 965 31.93 -5.37 -27.44
CA ASN A 965 31.57 -4.74 -26.16
C ASN A 965 31.53 -5.73 -24.97
N LYS A 966 32.23 -6.87 -25.06
CA LYS A 966 32.22 -7.94 -24.02
C LYS A 966 32.68 -7.47 -22.63
N ASN A 967 33.41 -6.36 -22.57
CA ASN A 967 33.93 -5.76 -21.36
C ASN A 967 32.92 -4.83 -20.67
N GLU A 968 31.92 -4.34 -21.40
CA GLU A 968 30.92 -3.40 -20.89
C GLU A 968 30.12 -3.97 -19.73
N SER A 969 29.79 -3.13 -18.75
CA SER A 969 29.27 -3.61 -17.47
C SER A 969 27.98 -4.43 -17.61
N ILE A 970 27.09 -4.02 -18.52
CA ILE A 970 25.80 -4.67 -18.83
C ILE A 970 26.01 -6.04 -19.50
N ILE A 971 26.87 -6.10 -20.52
CA ILE A 971 27.15 -7.33 -21.29
C ILE A 971 27.99 -8.31 -20.45
N LYS A 972 28.96 -7.82 -19.68
CA LYS A 972 29.83 -8.59 -18.79
C LYS A 972 29.04 -9.27 -17.67
N LYS A 973 28.13 -8.55 -16.99
CA LYS A 973 27.19 -9.11 -16.00
C LYS A 973 26.34 -10.24 -16.59
N SER A 974 25.93 -10.09 -17.86
CA SER A 974 25.04 -11.01 -18.57
C SER A 974 25.65 -12.36 -18.99
N ASN A 975 26.97 -12.55 -18.81
CA ASN A 975 27.78 -13.66 -19.34
C ASN A 975 27.82 -13.71 -20.89
N PRO A 976 28.73 -12.96 -21.54
CA PRO A 976 28.72 -12.77 -22.99
C PRO A 976 28.91 -14.06 -23.79
N THR A 977 29.59 -15.07 -23.23
CA THR A 977 29.77 -16.36 -23.94
C THR A 977 28.45 -17.09 -24.11
N PHE A 978 27.59 -17.10 -23.08
CA PHE A 978 26.29 -17.76 -23.19
C PHE A 978 25.31 -16.97 -24.06
N LEU A 979 25.41 -15.63 -24.08
CA LEU A 979 24.68 -14.80 -25.05
C LEU A 979 25.07 -15.14 -26.51
N ILE A 980 26.37 -15.26 -26.81
CA ILE A 980 26.84 -15.67 -28.15
C ILE A 980 26.29 -17.06 -28.51
N ILE A 981 26.28 -18.01 -27.57
CA ILE A 981 25.72 -19.35 -27.81
C ILE A 981 24.20 -19.30 -28.09
N THR A 982 23.44 -18.44 -27.40
CA THR A 982 22.01 -18.22 -27.72
C THR A 982 21.85 -17.73 -29.17
N VAL A 983 22.70 -16.81 -29.62
CA VAL A 983 22.65 -16.31 -31.01
C VAL A 983 23.11 -17.37 -32.02
N VAL A 984 24.11 -18.20 -31.71
CA VAL A 984 24.49 -19.36 -32.55
C VAL A 984 23.33 -20.35 -32.68
N GLY A 985 22.57 -20.59 -31.61
CA GLY A 985 21.33 -21.37 -31.68
C GLY A 985 20.29 -20.78 -32.64
N SER A 986 20.19 -19.45 -32.72
CA SER A 986 19.30 -18.80 -33.71
C SER A 986 19.73 -19.03 -35.14
N LEU A 987 21.04 -19.04 -35.43
CA LEU A 987 21.57 -19.34 -36.77
C LEU A 987 21.25 -20.79 -37.19
N ILE A 988 21.33 -21.75 -36.27
CA ILE A 988 20.94 -23.14 -36.51
C ILE A 988 19.43 -23.20 -36.82
N ASN A 989 18.58 -22.52 -36.04
CA ASN A 989 17.15 -22.44 -36.33
C ASN A 989 16.85 -21.84 -37.71
N TYR A 990 17.44 -20.68 -38.06
CA TYR A 990 17.21 -20.06 -39.38
C TYR A 990 17.60 -20.98 -40.54
N SER A 991 18.60 -21.86 -40.37
CA SER A 991 19.00 -22.83 -41.41
C SER A 991 17.94 -23.90 -41.72
N THR A 992 16.93 -24.10 -40.85
CA THR A 992 15.84 -25.07 -41.10
C THR A 992 15.01 -24.74 -42.34
N VAL A 993 14.92 -23.46 -42.74
CA VAL A 993 14.17 -23.00 -43.93
C VAL A 993 14.57 -23.75 -45.20
N ILE A 994 15.86 -24.06 -45.34
CA ILE A 994 16.47 -24.75 -46.50
C ILE A 994 15.91 -26.18 -46.64
N PHE A 995 15.58 -26.81 -45.51
CA PHE A 995 15.14 -28.20 -45.44
C PHE A 995 13.61 -28.33 -45.31
N TYR A 996 12.89 -27.24 -45.04
CA TYR A 996 11.43 -27.26 -44.98
C TYR A 996 10.75 -27.19 -46.36
N HIS A 997 11.41 -26.68 -47.41
CA HIS A 997 10.78 -26.53 -48.73
C HIS A 997 11.04 -27.72 -49.68
N GLY A 998 10.05 -28.05 -50.52
CA GLY A 998 10.18 -29.00 -51.63
C GLY A 998 9.87 -30.46 -51.29
N TYR A 999 10.18 -31.34 -52.24
CA TYR A 999 9.81 -32.76 -52.18
C TYR A 999 10.56 -33.52 -51.07
N ARG A 1000 9.79 -34.18 -50.20
CA ARG A 1000 10.35 -34.91 -49.05
C ARG A 1000 11.04 -36.20 -49.46
N THR A 1001 12.21 -36.45 -48.86
CA THR A 1001 12.96 -37.70 -48.89
C THR A 1001 13.31 -38.13 -47.47
N ASN A 1002 13.57 -39.42 -47.23
CA ASN A 1002 13.85 -39.94 -45.87
C ASN A 1002 15.04 -39.21 -45.23
N VAL A 1003 16.02 -38.79 -46.05
CA VAL A 1003 17.17 -37.97 -45.64
C VAL A 1003 16.71 -36.57 -45.23
N LEU A 1004 15.94 -35.87 -46.06
CA LEU A 1004 15.44 -34.53 -45.72
C LEU A 1004 14.54 -34.52 -44.48
N CYS A 1005 13.65 -35.50 -44.33
CA CYS A 1005 12.84 -35.68 -43.12
C CYS A 1005 13.72 -35.85 -41.87
N SER A 1006 14.80 -36.64 -41.98
CA SER A 1006 15.78 -36.80 -40.89
C SER A 1006 16.51 -35.49 -40.59
N THR A 1007 17.02 -34.80 -41.60
CA THR A 1007 17.76 -33.53 -41.44
C THR A 1007 16.92 -32.45 -40.77
N VAL A 1008 15.65 -32.31 -41.14
CA VAL A 1008 14.72 -31.35 -40.51
C VAL A 1008 14.62 -31.56 -39.00
N LEU A 1009 14.42 -32.81 -38.54
CA LEU A 1009 14.33 -33.12 -37.11
C LEU A 1009 15.65 -32.82 -36.38
N TRP A 1010 16.78 -33.20 -36.97
CA TRP A 1010 18.10 -32.91 -36.40
C TRP A 1010 18.34 -31.40 -36.23
N VAL A 1011 18.15 -30.60 -37.28
CA VAL A 1011 18.40 -29.15 -37.21
C VAL A 1011 17.42 -28.47 -36.23
N LYS A 1012 16.14 -28.88 -36.21
CA LYS A 1012 15.11 -28.36 -35.29
C LYS A 1012 15.46 -28.58 -33.81
N PHE A 1013 15.77 -29.82 -33.40
CA PHE A 1013 16.03 -30.14 -31.99
C PHE A 1013 17.46 -29.77 -31.53
N ILE A 1014 18.46 -29.76 -32.41
CA ILE A 1014 19.78 -29.20 -32.09
C ILE A 1014 19.70 -27.67 -31.97
N GLY A 1015 18.96 -26.99 -32.85
CA GLY A 1015 18.69 -25.56 -32.75
C GLY A 1015 17.98 -25.18 -31.45
N PHE A 1016 16.94 -25.94 -31.06
CA PHE A 1016 16.29 -25.80 -29.75
C PHE A 1016 17.27 -25.98 -28.58
N SER A 1017 18.00 -27.10 -28.52
CA SER A 1017 18.86 -27.42 -27.38
C SER A 1017 20.04 -26.45 -27.22
N VAL A 1018 20.56 -25.88 -28.31
CA VAL A 1018 21.59 -24.82 -28.25
C VAL A 1018 20.98 -23.48 -27.84
N LEU A 1019 19.91 -23.02 -28.52
CA LEU A 1019 19.27 -21.74 -28.24
C LEU A 1019 18.68 -21.73 -26.83
N TYR A 1020 17.66 -22.57 -26.58
CA TYR A 1020 16.91 -22.56 -25.34
C TYR A 1020 17.70 -23.16 -24.17
N GLY A 1021 18.52 -24.19 -24.40
CA GLY A 1021 19.41 -24.72 -23.37
C GLY A 1021 20.39 -23.67 -22.84
N SER A 1022 20.93 -22.79 -23.70
CA SER A 1022 21.80 -21.70 -23.24
C SER A 1022 21.07 -20.67 -22.36
N ILE A 1023 19.78 -20.41 -22.63
CA ILE A 1023 18.91 -19.55 -21.81
C ILE A 1023 18.60 -20.25 -20.47
N LEU A 1024 18.24 -21.53 -20.51
CA LEU A 1024 17.93 -22.34 -19.33
C LEU A 1024 19.10 -22.37 -18.33
N ILE A 1025 20.33 -22.63 -18.79
CA ILE A 1025 21.51 -22.65 -17.91
C ILE A 1025 21.83 -21.25 -17.33
N ARG A 1026 21.47 -20.16 -18.02
CA ARG A 1026 21.56 -18.79 -17.48
C ARG A 1026 20.53 -18.58 -16.36
N ILE A 1027 19.25 -18.90 -16.56
CA ILE A 1027 18.22 -18.72 -15.50
C ILE A 1027 18.45 -19.67 -14.31
N MET A 1028 18.89 -20.92 -14.53
CA MET A 1028 19.32 -21.85 -13.48
C MET A 1028 20.44 -21.26 -12.60
N ARG A 1029 21.38 -20.51 -13.19
CA ARG A 1029 22.45 -19.84 -12.43
C ARG A 1029 21.88 -18.76 -11.51
N VAL A 1030 20.97 -17.93 -12.02
CA VAL A 1030 20.32 -16.85 -11.25
C VAL A 1030 19.46 -17.45 -10.14
N TRP A 1031 18.61 -18.42 -10.47
CA TRP A 1031 17.80 -19.17 -9.50
C TRP A 1031 18.63 -19.76 -8.37
N LYS A 1032 19.77 -20.40 -8.69
CA LYS A 1032 20.64 -20.96 -7.66
C LYS A 1032 21.23 -19.89 -6.72
N ILE A 1033 21.56 -18.70 -7.23
CA ILE A 1033 22.03 -17.58 -6.41
C ILE A 1033 20.89 -17.08 -5.49
N VAL A 1034 19.69 -16.86 -6.03
CA VAL A 1034 18.51 -16.42 -5.25
C VAL A 1034 18.14 -17.43 -4.17
N SER A 1035 18.06 -18.72 -4.52
CA SER A 1035 17.75 -19.81 -3.58
C SER A 1035 18.81 -19.94 -2.47
N SER A 1036 20.09 -19.68 -2.79
CA SER A 1036 21.17 -19.62 -1.79
C SER A 1036 21.08 -18.41 -0.84
N SER A 1037 20.37 -17.35 -1.24
CA SER A 1037 20.12 -16.19 -0.37
C SER A 1037 18.91 -16.41 0.54
N LYS A 1038 17.95 -17.24 0.12
CA LYS A 1038 16.76 -17.62 0.92
C LYS A 1038 17.05 -18.73 1.95
N GLN A 1039 18.12 -19.50 1.79
CA GLN A 1039 18.47 -20.64 2.66
C GLN A 1039 19.77 -20.37 3.45
N LYS A 1040 19.81 -20.74 4.74
CA LYS A 1040 20.98 -20.54 5.64
C LYS A 1040 22.26 -21.30 5.24
N PHE A 1041 22.23 -22.10 4.16
CA PHE A 1041 23.38 -22.87 3.66
C PHE A 1041 23.96 -22.25 2.37
N LYS A 1042 25.24 -21.89 2.38
CA LYS A 1042 25.98 -21.43 1.19
C LYS A 1042 26.04 -22.53 0.12
N THR A 1043 25.11 -22.53 -0.83
CA THR A 1043 25.22 -23.45 -1.98
C THR A 1043 26.33 -22.99 -2.95
N SER A 1044 27.07 -23.94 -3.51
CA SER A 1044 28.19 -23.65 -4.42
C SER A 1044 27.72 -22.91 -5.68
N VAL A 1045 28.24 -21.68 -5.87
CA VAL A 1045 28.08 -20.87 -7.08
C VAL A 1045 28.41 -21.70 -8.32
N MET A 1046 27.57 -21.62 -9.35
CA MET A 1046 27.78 -22.39 -10.57
C MET A 1046 28.88 -21.77 -11.43
N ASN A 1047 30.09 -22.32 -11.33
CA ASN A 1047 31.26 -21.95 -12.15
C ASN A 1047 31.00 -22.19 -13.64
N ARG A 1048 31.68 -21.41 -14.50
CA ARG A 1048 31.56 -21.46 -15.97
C ARG A 1048 31.73 -22.87 -16.54
N THR A 1049 32.66 -23.68 -16.00
CA THR A 1049 32.85 -25.08 -16.40
C THR A 1049 31.59 -25.91 -16.16
N LYS A 1050 30.96 -25.80 -14.97
CA LYS A 1050 29.72 -26.53 -14.64
C LYS A 1050 28.56 -26.10 -15.56
N MET A 1051 28.46 -24.82 -15.91
CA MET A 1051 27.46 -24.34 -16.89
C MET A 1051 27.62 -25.05 -18.24
N PHE A 1052 28.87 -25.18 -18.73
CA PHE A 1052 29.14 -25.91 -19.98
C PHE A 1052 28.87 -27.41 -19.86
N THR A 1053 29.17 -28.04 -18.71
CA THR A 1053 28.83 -29.45 -18.47
C THR A 1053 27.33 -29.70 -18.56
N TYR A 1054 26.49 -28.86 -17.94
CA TYR A 1054 25.03 -29.01 -18.04
C TYR A 1054 24.50 -28.77 -19.46
N LEU A 1055 25.01 -27.75 -20.17
CA LEU A 1055 24.61 -27.48 -21.56
C LEU A 1055 25.00 -28.64 -22.49
N PHE A 1056 26.21 -29.16 -22.38
CA PHE A 1056 26.67 -30.30 -23.17
C PHE A 1056 25.89 -31.57 -22.84
N GLY A 1057 25.59 -31.83 -21.55
CA GLY A 1057 24.74 -32.95 -21.14
C GLY A 1057 23.33 -32.88 -21.73
N LEU A 1058 22.71 -31.69 -21.75
CA LEU A 1058 21.42 -31.46 -22.38
C LEU A 1058 21.47 -31.78 -23.88
N ILE A 1059 22.44 -31.23 -24.61
CA ILE A 1059 22.61 -31.47 -26.06
C ILE A 1059 22.88 -32.97 -26.35
N LEU A 1060 23.68 -33.63 -25.51
CA LEU A 1060 24.00 -35.05 -25.66
C LEU A 1060 22.75 -35.95 -25.56
N ILE A 1061 21.81 -35.64 -24.66
CA ILE A 1061 20.54 -36.37 -24.54
C ILE A 1061 19.73 -36.26 -25.84
N TYR A 1062 19.64 -35.06 -26.44
CA TYR A 1062 18.98 -34.88 -27.74
C TYR A 1062 19.67 -35.67 -28.86
N ILE A 1063 21.01 -35.65 -28.93
CA ILE A 1063 21.78 -36.42 -29.92
C ILE A 1063 21.49 -37.92 -29.80
N ILE A 1064 21.47 -38.48 -28.59
CA ILE A 1064 21.20 -39.90 -28.36
C ILE A 1064 19.80 -40.28 -28.86
N ILE A 1065 18.77 -39.50 -28.52
CA ILE A 1065 17.39 -39.78 -28.94
C ILE A 1065 17.24 -39.59 -30.47
N LEU A 1066 17.84 -38.56 -31.05
CA LEU A 1066 17.84 -38.32 -32.50
C LEU A 1066 18.49 -39.49 -33.27
N VAL A 1067 19.62 -40.02 -32.79
CA VAL A 1067 20.28 -41.21 -33.37
C VAL A 1067 19.35 -42.43 -33.33
N ILE A 1068 18.64 -42.65 -32.23
CA ILE A 1068 17.65 -43.73 -32.11
C ILE A 1068 16.50 -43.54 -33.12
N CYS A 1069 15.99 -42.31 -33.27
CA CYS A 1069 14.94 -42.00 -34.26
C CYS A 1069 15.39 -42.29 -35.70
N THR A 1070 16.57 -41.80 -36.10
CA THR A 1070 16.99 -41.86 -37.51
C THR A 1070 17.62 -43.19 -37.93
N LEU A 1071 18.38 -43.85 -37.06
CA LEU A 1071 19.09 -45.09 -37.41
C LEU A 1071 18.33 -46.36 -37.05
N ILE A 1072 17.61 -46.38 -35.92
CA ILE A 1072 16.96 -47.60 -35.42
C ILE A 1072 15.53 -47.73 -35.95
N GLN A 1073 14.70 -46.70 -35.79
CA GLN A 1073 13.29 -46.77 -36.20
C GLN A 1073 13.03 -46.44 -37.67
N LYS A 1074 13.95 -45.71 -38.34
CA LYS A 1074 13.90 -45.28 -39.75
C LYS A 1074 12.62 -44.51 -40.14
N ILE A 1075 12.76 -43.21 -40.35
CA ILE A 1075 11.65 -42.34 -40.75
C ILE A 1075 11.15 -42.71 -42.16
N THR A 1076 9.84 -42.91 -42.28
CA THR A 1076 9.13 -43.20 -43.54
C THR A 1076 8.40 -41.96 -44.07
N ILE A 1077 7.80 -42.10 -45.25
CA ILE A 1077 7.06 -41.04 -45.95
C ILE A 1077 5.69 -41.58 -46.33
N ASP A 1078 4.66 -40.76 -46.10
CA ASP A 1078 3.30 -40.97 -46.60
C ASP A 1078 3.01 -40.02 -47.77
N GLU A 1079 2.22 -40.48 -48.74
CA GLU A 1079 1.68 -39.63 -49.81
C GLU A 1079 0.34 -39.00 -49.36
N LYS A 1080 0.20 -37.70 -49.60
CA LYS A 1080 -0.94 -36.86 -49.23
C LYS A 1080 -1.37 -36.00 -50.42
N TYR A 1081 -2.60 -35.47 -50.37
CA TYR A 1081 -3.21 -34.75 -51.49
C TYR A 1081 -3.72 -33.38 -51.05
N SER A 1082 -3.47 -32.35 -51.87
CA SER A 1082 -3.98 -30.98 -51.65
C SER A 1082 -4.37 -30.37 -52.98
N SER A 1083 -5.58 -29.80 -53.07
CA SER A 1083 -6.14 -29.22 -54.31
C SER A 1083 -5.96 -30.17 -55.51
N ASN A 1084 -6.33 -31.43 -55.34
CA ASN A 1084 -6.20 -32.53 -56.32
C ASN A 1084 -4.77 -32.83 -56.83
N LYS A 1085 -3.72 -32.35 -56.14
CA LYS A 1085 -2.30 -32.61 -56.50
C LYS A 1085 -1.58 -33.39 -55.41
N ALA A 1086 -0.71 -34.33 -55.81
CA ALA A 1086 -0.05 -35.27 -54.90
C ALA A 1086 1.29 -34.74 -54.34
N PHE A 1087 1.57 -35.01 -53.07
CA PHE A 1087 2.81 -34.63 -52.39
C PHE A 1087 3.21 -35.58 -51.25
N ASN A 1088 4.45 -35.48 -50.78
CA ASN A 1088 5.00 -36.34 -49.74
C ASN A 1088 5.08 -35.65 -48.37
N ARG A 1089 4.64 -36.33 -47.31
CA ARG A 1089 4.72 -35.91 -45.90
C ARG A 1089 5.59 -36.90 -45.09
N CYS A 1090 6.37 -36.40 -44.13
CA CYS A 1090 7.19 -37.24 -43.26
C CYS A 1090 6.32 -37.89 -42.17
N THR A 1091 6.53 -39.18 -41.86
CA THR A 1091 5.78 -39.85 -40.78
C THR A 1091 6.36 -39.54 -39.40
N ILE A 1092 5.50 -39.49 -38.39
CA ILE A 1092 5.88 -39.27 -36.98
C ILE A 1092 6.07 -40.63 -36.31
N SER A 1093 7.28 -40.95 -35.85
CA SER A 1093 7.53 -42.18 -35.10
C SER A 1093 7.21 -42.01 -33.61
N LYS A 1094 7.01 -43.12 -32.90
CA LYS A 1094 6.81 -43.11 -31.44
C LYS A 1094 7.98 -42.46 -30.68
N THR A 1095 9.21 -42.56 -31.19
CA THR A 1095 10.38 -41.86 -30.60
C THR A 1095 10.43 -40.38 -30.94
N THR A 1096 9.85 -39.94 -32.07
CA THR A 1096 9.67 -38.50 -32.36
C THR A 1096 8.76 -37.84 -31.31
N ILE A 1097 7.71 -38.53 -30.86
CA ILE A 1097 6.84 -38.05 -29.76
C ILE A 1097 7.65 -37.85 -28.46
N SER A 1098 8.62 -38.72 -28.16
CA SER A 1098 9.49 -38.58 -26.99
C SER A 1098 10.40 -37.34 -27.05
N LEU A 1099 10.85 -36.92 -28.24
CA LEU A 1099 11.61 -35.67 -28.40
C LEU A 1099 10.75 -34.43 -28.07
N TYR A 1100 9.50 -34.41 -28.52
CA TYR A 1100 8.56 -33.33 -28.15
C TYR A 1100 8.23 -33.33 -26.66
N GLY A 1101 8.00 -34.49 -26.05
CA GLY A 1101 7.79 -34.61 -24.60
C GLY A 1101 8.96 -34.07 -23.76
N LEU A 1102 10.20 -34.43 -24.13
CA LEU A 1102 11.41 -33.88 -23.49
C LEU A 1102 11.52 -32.35 -23.66
N THR A 1103 11.15 -31.85 -24.83
CA THR A 1103 11.18 -30.43 -25.18
C THR A 1103 10.19 -29.64 -24.33
N ILE A 1104 8.96 -30.12 -24.20
CA ILE A 1104 7.90 -29.54 -23.37
C ILE A 1104 8.30 -29.57 -21.88
N ALA A 1105 8.84 -30.68 -21.38
CA ALA A 1105 9.30 -30.78 -19.99
C ALA A 1105 10.41 -29.77 -19.66
N ILE A 1106 11.35 -29.54 -20.57
CA ILE A 1106 12.41 -28.54 -20.43
C ILE A 1106 11.85 -27.10 -20.43
N LEU A 1107 10.84 -26.83 -21.25
CA LEU A 1107 10.16 -25.52 -21.27
C LEU A 1107 9.38 -25.25 -19.98
N ILE A 1108 8.64 -26.24 -19.46
CA ILE A 1108 7.94 -26.15 -18.16
C ILE A 1108 8.92 -25.86 -17.02
N TRP A 1109 10.07 -26.55 -17.00
CA TRP A 1109 11.13 -26.28 -16.01
C TRP A 1109 11.69 -24.85 -16.15
N GLY A 1110 11.84 -24.36 -17.39
CA GLY A 1110 12.22 -22.98 -17.66
C GLY A 1110 11.23 -21.94 -17.11
N VAL A 1111 9.92 -22.18 -17.26
CA VAL A 1111 8.86 -21.32 -16.67
C VAL A 1111 8.96 -21.32 -15.14
N TYR A 1112 9.07 -22.48 -14.50
CA TYR A 1112 9.23 -22.60 -13.05
C TYR A 1112 10.43 -21.78 -12.52
N LEU A 1113 11.59 -21.89 -13.20
CA LEU A 1113 12.79 -21.14 -12.82
C LEU A 1113 12.65 -19.62 -13.01
N ALA A 1114 11.88 -19.18 -14.02
CA ALA A 1114 11.57 -17.77 -14.24
C ALA A 1114 10.61 -17.22 -13.17
N LEU A 1115 9.62 -17.99 -12.74
CA LEU A 1115 8.72 -17.62 -11.64
C LEU A 1115 9.48 -17.46 -10.32
N GLU A 1116 10.32 -18.43 -9.95
CA GLU A 1116 11.14 -18.37 -8.71
C GLU A 1116 12.15 -17.21 -8.67
N THR A 1117 12.50 -16.63 -9.83
CA THR A 1117 13.44 -15.51 -9.96
C THR A 1117 12.77 -14.16 -10.23
N SER A 1118 11.44 -14.11 -10.26
CA SER A 1118 10.66 -12.90 -10.59
C SER A 1118 10.72 -11.79 -9.54
N ASN A 1119 10.89 -12.13 -8.26
CA ASN A 1119 10.96 -11.19 -7.12
C ASN A 1119 12.31 -10.45 -6.98
N LEU A 1120 13.08 -10.32 -8.07
CA LEU A 1120 14.33 -9.56 -8.08
C LEU A 1120 14.07 -8.07 -8.41
N PRO A 1121 14.83 -7.12 -7.80
CA PRO A 1121 14.75 -5.70 -8.15
C PRO A 1121 14.94 -5.48 -9.65
N GLU A 1122 14.26 -4.48 -10.23
CA GLU A 1122 14.17 -4.29 -11.70
C GLU A 1122 15.52 -4.28 -12.41
N GLN A 1123 16.56 -3.72 -11.80
CA GLN A 1123 17.94 -3.67 -12.32
C GLN A 1123 18.57 -5.06 -12.57
N PHE A 1124 17.98 -6.13 -12.05
CA PHE A 1124 18.39 -7.53 -12.23
C PHE A 1124 17.27 -8.43 -12.78
N ASN A 1125 16.09 -7.89 -13.13
CA ASN A 1125 14.91 -8.67 -13.50
C ASN A 1125 14.93 -9.13 -14.98
N GLU A 1126 15.97 -9.89 -15.35
CA GLU A 1126 15.99 -10.62 -16.62
C GLU A 1126 14.93 -11.75 -16.66
N ALA A 1127 14.41 -12.16 -15.50
CA ALA A 1127 13.44 -13.24 -15.35
C ALA A 1127 12.14 -12.95 -16.15
N LYS A 1128 11.67 -11.69 -16.17
CA LYS A 1128 10.49 -11.28 -16.95
C LYS A 1128 10.68 -11.52 -18.45
N SER A 1129 11.79 -11.05 -19.05
CA SER A 1129 12.08 -11.25 -20.48
C SER A 1129 12.29 -12.72 -20.83
N ILE A 1130 12.98 -13.48 -19.98
CA ILE A 1130 13.20 -14.93 -20.16
C ILE A 1130 11.89 -15.71 -20.03
N GLY A 1131 11.01 -15.32 -19.11
CA GLY A 1131 9.68 -15.90 -18.93
C GLY A 1131 8.77 -15.67 -20.15
N ILE A 1132 8.69 -14.42 -20.65
CA ILE A 1132 7.94 -14.08 -21.87
C ILE A 1132 8.47 -14.87 -23.07
N SER A 1133 9.79 -14.89 -23.27
CA SER A 1133 10.43 -15.67 -24.33
C SER A 1133 10.12 -17.16 -24.23
N THR A 1134 10.10 -17.73 -23.01
CA THR A 1134 9.81 -19.15 -22.78
C THR A 1134 8.35 -19.47 -23.08
N TYR A 1135 7.42 -18.63 -22.60
CA TYR A 1135 5.98 -18.80 -22.82
C TYR A 1135 5.66 -18.78 -24.31
N ILE A 1136 6.16 -17.80 -25.06
CA ILE A 1136 5.93 -17.70 -26.51
C ILE A 1136 6.56 -18.89 -27.25
N TYR A 1137 7.74 -19.37 -26.82
CA TYR A 1137 8.35 -20.57 -27.39
C TYR A 1137 7.47 -21.82 -27.20
N ALA A 1138 6.98 -22.04 -25.98
CA ALA A 1138 6.12 -23.18 -25.66
C ALA A 1138 4.78 -23.11 -26.38
N PHE A 1139 4.11 -21.95 -26.34
CA PHE A 1139 2.83 -21.73 -27.00
C PHE A 1139 2.93 -21.92 -28.53
N ALA A 1140 3.89 -21.24 -29.18
CA ALA A 1140 4.07 -21.34 -30.62
C ALA A 1140 4.35 -22.79 -31.06
N MET A 1141 5.21 -23.51 -30.33
CA MET A 1141 5.49 -24.92 -30.62
C MET A 1141 4.25 -25.80 -30.43
N ILE A 1142 3.58 -25.75 -29.27
CA ILE A 1142 2.44 -26.62 -28.98
C ILE A 1142 1.31 -26.39 -29.99
N VAL A 1143 0.94 -25.14 -30.27
CA VAL A 1143 -0.08 -24.81 -31.28
C VAL A 1143 0.31 -25.31 -32.66
N THR A 1144 1.59 -25.17 -33.04
CA THR A 1144 2.12 -25.60 -34.34
C THR A 1144 2.05 -27.12 -34.53
N GLU A 1145 2.48 -27.90 -33.54
CA GLU A 1145 2.41 -29.37 -33.63
C GLU A 1145 0.96 -29.89 -33.49
N VAL A 1146 0.11 -29.23 -32.69
CA VAL A 1146 -1.31 -29.62 -32.56
C VAL A 1146 -2.06 -29.36 -33.86
N ILE A 1147 -1.90 -28.20 -34.49
CA ILE A 1147 -2.50 -27.91 -35.80
C ILE A 1147 -2.00 -28.90 -36.86
N ASP A 1148 -0.69 -29.17 -36.91
CA ASP A 1148 -0.15 -30.12 -37.89
C ASP A 1148 -0.69 -31.54 -37.72
N ASN A 1149 -0.85 -32.03 -36.49
CA ASN A 1149 -1.38 -33.36 -36.24
C ASN A 1149 -2.89 -33.49 -36.48
N ILE A 1150 -3.66 -32.39 -36.38
CA ILE A 1150 -5.12 -32.39 -36.53
C ILE A 1150 -5.55 -32.04 -37.97
N THR A 1151 -4.74 -31.30 -38.73
CA THR A 1151 -5.13 -30.77 -40.04
C THR A 1151 -4.22 -31.24 -41.19
N ASP A 1152 -4.82 -31.72 -42.28
CA ASP A 1152 -4.12 -32.01 -43.53
C ASP A 1152 -3.97 -30.74 -44.38
N LEU A 1153 -3.08 -29.84 -43.93
CA LEU A 1153 -2.79 -28.57 -44.61
C LEU A 1153 -2.16 -28.78 -46.00
N ASN A 1154 -2.44 -27.83 -46.92
CA ASN A 1154 -1.70 -27.69 -48.17
C ASN A 1154 -0.17 -27.56 -47.87
N PRO A 1155 0.71 -28.16 -48.68
CA PRO A 1155 2.17 -28.09 -48.51
C PRO A 1155 2.73 -26.69 -48.28
N ASP A 1156 2.22 -25.68 -48.99
CA ASP A 1156 2.66 -24.30 -48.84
C ASP A 1156 2.14 -23.68 -47.53
N TYR A 1157 0.92 -24.01 -47.07
CA TYR A 1157 0.42 -23.57 -45.74
C TYR A 1157 1.14 -24.25 -44.57
N TYR A 1158 1.45 -25.54 -44.68
CA TYR A 1158 2.31 -26.26 -43.73
C TYR A 1158 3.71 -25.62 -43.64
N PHE A 1159 4.32 -25.33 -44.79
CA PHE A 1159 5.60 -24.64 -44.89
C PHE A 1159 5.57 -23.25 -44.23
N LEU A 1160 4.53 -22.45 -44.51
CA LEU A 1160 4.30 -21.15 -43.89
C LEU A 1160 4.16 -21.27 -42.38
N LEU A 1161 3.28 -22.16 -41.89
CA LEU A 1161 2.99 -22.32 -40.46
C LEU A 1161 4.24 -22.74 -39.67
N MET A 1162 5.02 -23.70 -40.18
CA MET A 1162 6.27 -24.13 -39.56
C MET A 1162 7.34 -23.03 -39.52
N ILE A 1163 7.48 -22.23 -40.59
CA ILE A 1163 8.46 -21.14 -40.63
C ILE A 1163 8.01 -19.93 -39.82
N PHE A 1164 6.73 -19.55 -39.86
CA PHE A 1164 6.22 -18.47 -39.01
C PHE A 1164 6.39 -18.81 -37.54
N SER A 1165 6.06 -20.03 -37.11
CA SER A 1165 6.32 -20.50 -35.75
C SER A 1165 7.81 -20.39 -35.40
N MET A 1166 8.68 -20.89 -36.27
CA MET A 1166 10.14 -20.82 -36.10
C MET A 1166 10.67 -19.39 -35.99
N LEU A 1167 10.16 -18.46 -36.80
CA LEU A 1167 10.52 -17.06 -36.77
C LEU A 1167 9.99 -16.41 -35.49
N ILE A 1168 8.73 -16.63 -35.11
CA ILE A 1168 8.11 -16.06 -33.91
C ILE A 1168 8.90 -16.45 -32.65
N TYR A 1169 9.18 -17.74 -32.41
CA TYR A 1169 9.90 -18.14 -31.20
C TYR A 1169 11.38 -17.72 -31.22
N THR A 1170 12.03 -17.70 -32.39
CA THR A 1170 13.45 -17.35 -32.51
C THR A 1170 13.65 -15.83 -32.40
N TRP A 1171 12.84 -15.04 -33.11
CA TRP A 1171 12.83 -13.57 -33.00
C TRP A 1171 12.49 -13.14 -31.59
N THR A 1172 11.43 -13.67 -30.96
CA THR A 1172 11.08 -13.31 -29.58
C THR A 1172 12.27 -13.55 -28.64
N SER A 1173 12.96 -14.69 -28.76
CA SER A 1173 14.13 -15.01 -27.94
C SER A 1173 15.29 -14.02 -28.14
N ILE A 1174 15.52 -13.56 -29.38
CA ILE A 1174 16.59 -12.61 -29.69
C ILE A 1174 16.20 -11.17 -29.28
N PHE A 1175 15.00 -10.71 -29.64
CA PHE A 1175 14.52 -9.34 -29.40
C PHE A 1175 14.21 -9.05 -27.94
N THR A 1176 13.87 -10.04 -27.11
CA THR A 1176 13.61 -9.82 -25.67
C THR A 1176 14.85 -10.01 -24.77
N ILE A 1177 15.82 -10.84 -25.18
CA ILE A 1177 16.98 -11.21 -24.33
C ILE A 1177 18.30 -10.57 -24.81
N VAL A 1178 18.52 -10.50 -26.13
CA VAL A 1178 19.82 -10.12 -26.71
C VAL A 1178 19.83 -8.68 -27.20
N VAL A 1179 18.84 -8.30 -28.01
CA VAL A 1179 18.76 -6.95 -28.62
C VAL A 1179 18.76 -5.84 -27.57
N PRO A 1180 18.02 -5.88 -26.45
CA PRO A 1180 17.99 -4.77 -25.49
C PRO A 1180 19.36 -4.48 -24.87
N LYS A 1181 20.22 -5.51 -24.74
CA LYS A 1181 21.56 -5.42 -24.14
C LYS A 1181 22.59 -4.84 -25.10
N VAL A 1182 22.49 -5.19 -26.38
CA VAL A 1182 23.32 -4.58 -27.42
C VAL A 1182 22.85 -3.15 -27.66
N TYR A 1183 21.53 -2.92 -27.72
CA TYR A 1183 20.92 -1.61 -27.83
C TYR A 1183 21.32 -0.67 -26.68
N SER A 1184 21.30 -1.11 -25.41
CA SER A 1184 21.70 -0.26 -24.27
C SER A 1184 23.16 0.21 -24.31
N VAL A 1185 24.04 -0.48 -25.04
CA VAL A 1185 25.44 -0.05 -25.24
C VAL A 1185 25.57 0.93 -26.40
N TYR A 1186 24.76 0.78 -27.45
CA TYR A 1186 24.76 1.68 -28.60
C TYR A 1186 23.75 2.85 -28.49
N SER A 1187 22.86 2.87 -27.50
CA SER A 1187 21.86 3.94 -27.33
C SER A 1187 22.50 5.28 -27.03
N GLU A 1188 23.64 5.31 -26.33
CA GLU A 1188 24.42 6.55 -26.14
C GLU A 1188 24.94 7.10 -27.48
N TRP A 1189 25.37 6.24 -28.40
CA TRP A 1189 25.76 6.63 -29.77
C TRP A 1189 24.56 7.10 -30.60
N PHE A 1190 23.38 6.49 -30.45
CA PHE A 1190 22.17 6.98 -31.12
C PHE A 1190 21.72 8.35 -30.60
N VAL A 1191 21.85 8.61 -29.30
CA VAL A 1191 21.61 9.95 -28.72
C VAL A 1191 22.61 10.97 -29.26
N VAL A 1192 23.89 10.63 -29.39
CA VAL A 1192 24.90 11.50 -30.04
C VAL A 1192 24.53 11.78 -31.50
N PHE A 1193 24.06 10.79 -32.25
CA PHE A 1193 23.56 11.00 -33.62
C PHE A 1193 22.32 11.90 -33.66
N ASP A 1194 21.38 11.77 -32.72
CA ASP A 1194 20.17 12.60 -32.67
C ASP A 1194 20.47 14.04 -32.23
N ILE A 1195 21.47 14.23 -31.35
CA ILE A 1195 22.04 15.55 -31.00
C ILE A 1195 22.73 16.17 -32.22
N LEU A 1196 23.55 15.43 -32.97
CA LEU A 1196 24.16 15.90 -34.22
C LEU A 1196 23.09 16.26 -35.27
N LYS A 1197 21.99 15.50 -35.34
CA LYS A 1197 20.86 15.74 -36.25
C LYS A 1197 20.06 16.99 -35.86
N ARG A 1198 19.88 17.25 -34.56
CA ARG A 1198 19.30 18.49 -34.02
C ARG A 1198 20.20 19.70 -34.23
N ASN A 1199 21.52 19.55 -34.14
CA ASN A 1199 22.47 20.63 -34.40
C ASN A 1199 22.58 21.05 -35.88
N VAL A 1200 22.08 20.24 -36.82
CA VAL A 1200 22.01 20.61 -38.26
C VAL A 1200 20.76 21.43 -38.59
N ASN A 1201 19.68 21.29 -37.81
CA ASN A 1201 18.42 22.05 -37.97
C ASN A 1201 18.17 22.89 -36.71
N GLY A 1202 18.93 23.98 -36.55
CA GLY A 1202 19.05 24.68 -35.28
C GLY A 1202 17.82 25.48 -34.83
N THR A 1203 17.73 25.67 -33.51
CA THR A 1203 17.38 26.96 -32.89
C THR A 1203 17.84 26.98 -31.43
N GLU A 1204 18.61 28.01 -31.10
CA GLU A 1204 18.93 28.59 -29.77
C GLU A 1204 18.74 27.72 -28.49
N ASN A 1205 19.85 27.36 -27.85
CA ASN A 1205 20.34 28.10 -26.67
C ASN A 1205 21.75 27.64 -26.25
N MET A 1206 22.60 28.61 -25.88
CA MET A 1206 23.95 28.36 -25.37
C MET A 1206 23.91 27.95 -23.90
N VAL A 1207 24.67 26.92 -23.52
CA VAL A 1207 25.12 26.72 -22.13
C VAL A 1207 26.65 26.67 -22.15
N SER A 1208 27.27 27.55 -21.35
CA SER A 1208 28.70 27.78 -21.31
C SER A 1208 29.48 26.63 -20.69
N THR A 1209 30.55 26.19 -21.36
CA THR A 1209 31.60 25.35 -20.77
C THR A 1209 32.52 26.17 -19.88
N GLY A 1210 32.79 25.71 -18.65
CA GLY A 1210 33.62 26.43 -17.68
C GLY A 1210 34.36 25.54 -16.68
N GLN A 1211 35.70 25.55 -16.80
CA GLN A 1211 36.71 25.27 -15.76
C GLN A 1211 36.96 23.82 -15.24
N GLN A 1212 38.04 23.25 -15.80
CA GLN A 1212 39.25 22.72 -15.14
C GLN A 1212 39.15 21.81 -13.89
N ILE A 1213 39.69 20.61 -14.06
CA ILE A 1213 39.97 19.59 -13.03
C ILE A 1213 41.35 19.86 -12.39
N SER A 1214 41.45 19.70 -11.07
CA SER A 1214 42.72 19.41 -10.37
C SER A 1214 42.50 18.30 -9.32
N ASN A 1215 43.52 17.47 -9.07
CA ASN A 1215 43.40 16.22 -8.30
C ASN A 1215 43.61 16.42 -6.78
N GLY A 1216 42.90 15.67 -5.94
CA GLY A 1216 43.18 15.59 -4.50
C GLY A 1216 42.31 14.61 -3.70
N ASN A 1217 42.78 13.36 -3.57
CA ASN A 1217 42.38 12.30 -2.63
C ASN A 1217 41.20 12.53 -1.66
N PHE A 1218 40.14 11.74 -1.84
CA PHE A 1218 39.21 11.36 -0.76
C PHE A 1218 39.23 9.82 -0.63
N MET A 1219 39.80 9.32 0.46
CA MET A 1219 39.78 7.93 0.91
C MET A 1219 39.81 7.99 2.43
N ASP A 1220 38.63 7.93 3.05
CA ASP A 1220 38.34 7.18 4.27
C ASP A 1220 36.85 7.35 4.64
N ASN A 1221 36.27 6.29 5.20
CA ASN A 1221 34.90 6.18 5.72
C ASN A 1221 33.73 6.29 4.72
N MET A 1222 33.27 5.12 4.24
CA MET A 1222 31.90 4.91 3.74
C MET A 1222 31.32 3.65 4.38
N ASP A 1223 30.25 3.80 5.17
CA ASP A 1223 29.40 2.70 5.59
C ASP A 1223 27.94 2.97 5.19
N VAL A 1224 27.50 2.19 4.19
CA VAL A 1224 26.15 1.70 3.89
C VAL A 1224 24.92 2.40 4.51
N ASN A 1225 24.23 3.29 3.76
CA ASN A 1225 22.82 3.11 3.30
C ASN A 1225 22.21 4.36 2.64
N LYS A 1226 21.54 4.18 1.48
CA LYS A 1226 20.69 5.16 0.73
C LYS A 1226 21.44 6.46 0.32
N VAL A 1227 21.32 7.01 -0.89
CA VAL A 1227 20.24 7.01 -1.89
C VAL A 1227 20.79 6.65 -3.28
N GLY A 1228 19.99 5.98 -4.11
CA GLY A 1228 20.32 5.71 -5.51
C GLY A 1228 19.62 6.69 -6.46
N GLY A 1229 20.39 7.40 -7.30
CA GLY A 1229 19.83 8.30 -8.31
C GLY A 1229 20.87 9.17 -9.05
N LEU A 1230 21.37 8.66 -10.18
CA LEU A 1230 21.96 9.43 -11.31
C LEU A 1230 23.01 10.54 -11.02
N SER A 1231 24.29 10.15 -10.92
CA SER A 1231 25.48 10.76 -11.58
C SER A 1231 26.77 10.23 -10.91
N VAL A 1232 27.95 10.10 -11.55
CA VAL A 1232 28.36 10.14 -12.97
C VAL A 1232 29.60 9.25 -13.13
N ILE A 1233 29.93 8.81 -14.35
CA ILE A 1233 31.17 8.06 -14.65
C ILE A 1233 32.42 8.91 -14.32
N GLY A 1234 33.37 8.31 -13.60
CA GLY A 1234 34.55 9.00 -13.06
C GLY A 1234 35.90 8.29 -13.19
N LYS A 1235 36.08 7.39 -14.17
CA LYS A 1235 37.37 7.06 -14.85
C LYS A 1235 37.22 5.89 -15.84
#